data_AF-A0A1L9PC07-F1
#
_entry.id   AF-A0A1L9PC07-F1
#
_cell.length_a   1.000
_cell.length_b   1.000
_cell.length_c   1.000
_cell.angle_alpha   90.00
_cell.angle_beta   90.00
_cell.angle_gamma   90.00
#
_symmetry.space_group_name_H-M   'P 1'
#
loop_
_entity.id
_entity.type
_entity.pdbx_description
1 polymer ?
#
loop_
_entity_poly.entity_id
_entity_poly.type
_entity_poly.pdbx_seq_one_letter_code
_entity_poly.pdbx_strand_id
1 'polypeptide(L)'
;MIFKSYSQAALVCIVSISTISHAILPFWQSYQRLIQSQEPLEEPGCDGSGIVDPGGRCNGDGVIDNPPDPKREGFRFDNPSTDCKYVSQMYIYDVFKVLEKDMGKLFTYVHKDVDFHVMGHHPVAGHYHDLLHFYVNALRRVSECFSEHAEKFEVHPQAIHGGCNSQWSVQEIQFKGLLNTGDNFEVVNVWVTRWYQGQMVEARTYIDQGSVTDALRRNELWTNGTSYRENPQYMPGPSGMPDLEELKKLMQYPDGRRKRSRVACTSCQSRKRKCSGDQPCTTCAQFGVDCHYDLLSRKKKDIRHFQSQSMTSSLLSPATVQNDITAKRQQHDQQTNPAALAGLLLKALEANSGAAFARRLNPKNDVTGAPKLHLFGWNVGARYPTPEWAQALSAVKPLPVVEIVAQDEMRSLAGIFFDRVDPCYPFIDRDTLLRQISRRWLPATSEALGFGPYDAVLCGVAAFGYLFSRRRATLTELQLIESARSILEQGLQSEPLSPVDTVTGWVLRVAYLRMTTTAHAAWMASCSLMHLIEATGMHIEPSSNTALDRTSTTESCNPETRRRLFAMARHLNVWISFELGRSRVVLQGATSLPPSPRPTTDGFATALTTDIFNLLPISESLDPNEAQDVSNLEIALVDVLDVVYIQPHLILVQCNLMLCIYRRLRALNSFLSGDILDRVLALSGKGLKAVSELVSQSCPWHQIANVPFQVVCTLLAIDNRAALAMLRESMRTLHEVASAYDTEVMREAYTTAYLMTVMHQRRKEEDIRTIRDVLQFNPSVSVPAETPVTEPTVQSDHTLMDYPGFSWLSDILVDIPSLRDFDMGPL
;
A
#
# COMPACT_ATOMS: atom_id res chain seq x y z
N MET A 1 39.85 -14.76 -57.23
CA MET A 1 38.86 -13.91 -57.93
C MET A 1 37.50 -14.32 -57.40
N ILE A 2 36.60 -13.51 -56.84
CA ILE A 2 36.42 -12.06 -56.59
C ILE A 2 35.49 -12.05 -55.34
N PHE A 3 35.63 -11.31 -54.23
CA PHE A 3 36.36 -10.08 -53.88
C PHE A 3 35.97 -8.82 -54.69
N LYS A 4 34.73 -8.35 -54.50
CA LYS A 4 34.34 -6.92 -54.37
C LYS A 4 32.81 -6.73 -54.40
N SER A 5 32.37 -5.68 -53.69
CA SER A 5 31.08 -4.96 -53.83
C SER A 5 30.05 -5.08 -52.68
N TYR A 6 30.48 -4.81 -51.44
CA TYR A 6 29.62 -4.17 -50.41
C TYR A 6 30.43 -3.18 -49.55
N SER A 7 31.16 -2.28 -50.22
CA SER A 7 32.04 -1.29 -49.59
C SER A 7 31.70 0.15 -50.02
N GLN A 8 30.40 0.49 -50.12
CA GLN A 8 29.90 1.84 -50.41
C GLN A 8 28.57 2.17 -49.66
N ALA A 9 28.52 1.88 -48.36
CA ALA A 9 27.47 2.41 -47.46
C ALA A 9 27.96 2.84 -46.07
N ALA A 10 29.25 2.60 -45.74
CA ALA A 10 29.84 2.94 -44.44
C ALA A 10 30.70 4.22 -44.45
N LEU A 11 30.64 5.02 -45.53
CA LEU A 11 31.63 6.09 -45.80
C LEU A 11 31.02 7.47 -46.08
N VAL A 12 29.76 7.70 -45.68
CA VAL A 12 29.11 9.03 -45.71
C VAL A 12 28.79 9.57 -44.30
N CYS A 13 28.79 8.73 -43.26
CA CYS A 13 28.60 9.17 -41.87
C CYS A 13 29.89 9.54 -41.12
N ILE A 14 31.05 9.52 -41.78
CA ILE A 14 32.37 9.73 -41.15
C ILE A 14 32.91 11.16 -41.34
N VAL A 15 32.27 12.03 -42.15
CA VAL A 15 32.74 13.40 -42.44
C VAL A 15 31.74 14.48 -41.95
N SER A 16 31.10 14.23 -40.81
CA SER A 16 30.38 15.29 -40.05
C SER A 16 30.52 15.14 -38.53
N ILE A 17 31.48 14.33 -38.07
CA ILE A 17 31.83 14.15 -36.65
C ILE A 17 33.27 14.63 -36.40
N SER A 18 33.63 15.77 -37.00
CA SER A 18 34.96 16.39 -36.88
C SER A 18 34.92 17.89 -36.54
N THR A 19 33.76 18.40 -36.14
CA THR A 19 33.58 19.77 -35.59
C THR A 19 32.80 19.80 -34.26
N ILE A 20 32.46 18.64 -33.69
CA ILE A 20 31.89 18.52 -32.32
C ILE A 20 32.68 17.43 -31.56
N SER A 21 33.97 17.68 -31.34
CA SER A 21 34.88 16.74 -30.67
C SER A 21 35.58 17.35 -29.45
N HIS A 22 34.98 18.38 -28.83
CA HIS A 22 35.45 19.03 -27.60
C HIS A 22 34.36 19.21 -26.53
N ALA A 23 33.20 18.56 -26.68
CA ALA A 23 32.13 18.60 -25.67
C ALA A 23 31.27 17.31 -25.71
N ILE A 24 31.75 16.24 -25.07
CA ILE A 24 31.06 15.06 -24.51
C ILE A 24 32.16 14.10 -24.03
N LEU A 25 31.98 13.49 -22.85
CA LEU A 25 33.04 12.95 -21.96
C LEU A 25 33.83 14.11 -21.29
N PRO A 26 33.68 14.35 -19.96
CA PRO A 26 33.40 13.36 -18.91
C PRO A 26 32.05 13.57 -18.19
N PHE A 27 31.31 12.50 -17.89
CA PHE A 27 30.22 12.54 -16.90
C PHE A 27 29.99 11.22 -16.12
N TRP A 28 31.02 10.37 -16.03
CA TRP A 28 31.00 9.14 -15.20
C TRP A 28 32.24 9.03 -14.28
N GLN A 29 32.88 10.16 -13.96
CA GLN A 29 33.99 10.28 -12.99
C GLN A 29 33.85 11.47 -12.04
N SER A 30 32.65 12.06 -11.93
CA SER A 30 32.42 13.30 -11.17
C SER A 30 31.59 13.14 -9.90
N TYR A 31 31.07 11.94 -9.62
CA TYR A 31 30.32 11.65 -8.38
C TYR A 31 31.25 11.30 -7.20
N GLN A 32 32.32 12.09 -7.02
CA GLN A 32 33.24 11.91 -5.88
C GLN A 32 33.84 13.21 -5.31
N ARG A 33 33.59 14.39 -5.89
CA ARG A 33 33.90 15.70 -5.25
C ARG A 33 32.93 16.79 -5.67
N LEU A 34 31.87 16.98 -4.88
CA LEU A 34 31.16 18.26 -4.81
C LEU A 34 30.44 18.45 -3.46
N ILE A 35 31.16 18.17 -2.36
CA ILE A 35 30.95 18.96 -1.13
C ILE A 35 31.60 20.31 -1.42
N GLN A 36 30.86 21.19 -2.08
CA GLN A 36 31.21 22.60 -2.13
C GLN A 36 30.84 23.15 -0.76
N SER A 37 31.83 23.71 -0.05
CA SER A 37 31.60 24.39 1.21
C SER A 37 30.56 25.48 1.01
N GLN A 38 29.36 25.30 1.58
CA GLN A 38 28.46 26.43 1.78
C GLN A 38 29.17 27.37 2.76
N GLU A 39 29.37 28.63 2.36
CA GLU A 39 29.74 29.68 3.29
C GLU A 39 28.65 29.80 4.36
N PRO A 40 28.99 29.95 5.65
CA PRO A 40 28.00 30.18 6.69
C PRO A 40 27.20 31.46 6.40
N LEU A 41 25.88 31.34 6.34
CA LEU A 41 24.97 32.49 6.26
C LEU A 41 24.85 33.14 7.65
N GLU A 42 25.88 33.88 8.06
CA GLU A 42 25.92 34.53 9.37
C GLU A 42 26.29 36.02 9.27
N GLU A 43 25.28 36.86 9.54
CA GLU A 43 25.40 38.30 9.79
C GLU A 43 24.69 38.63 11.12
N PRO A 44 25.10 39.69 11.84
CA PRO A 44 25.91 39.41 13.04
C PRO A 44 25.17 39.61 14.36
N GLY A 45 25.29 38.62 15.26
CA GLY A 45 24.85 38.74 16.66
C GLY A 45 24.41 37.41 17.28
N CYS A 46 25.38 36.59 17.72
CA CYS A 46 25.19 35.21 18.19
C CYS A 46 24.76 34.22 17.09
N ASP A 47 25.78 33.53 16.60
CA ASP A 47 25.87 32.57 15.50
C ASP A 47 25.43 31.15 15.89
N GLY A 48 24.11 30.92 15.83
CA GLY A 48 23.46 29.69 15.30
C GLY A 48 23.75 28.29 15.89
N SER A 49 24.79 28.11 16.69
CA SER A 49 25.44 26.82 16.97
C SER A 49 24.97 26.17 18.28
N GLY A 50 23.67 25.88 18.37
CA GLY A 50 23.04 25.38 19.59
C GLY A 50 23.66 24.09 20.17
N ILE A 51 24.63 24.24 21.10
CA ILE A 51 24.95 23.37 22.24
C ILE A 51 25.77 24.22 23.23
N VAL A 52 25.35 24.23 24.51
CA VAL A 52 26.01 24.98 25.58
C VAL A 52 27.02 24.09 26.30
N ASP A 53 28.26 24.55 26.46
CA ASP A 53 29.25 23.92 27.34
C ASP A 53 28.74 23.89 28.80
N PRO A 54 28.89 22.80 29.58
CA PRO A 54 28.33 22.70 30.94
C PRO A 54 28.84 23.77 31.92
N GLY A 55 29.93 24.48 31.60
CA GLY A 55 30.50 25.57 32.41
C GLY A 55 29.97 26.97 32.10
N GLY A 56 29.10 27.16 31.10
CA GLY A 56 28.42 28.43 30.83
C GLY A 56 29.34 29.59 30.42
N ARG A 57 30.51 29.31 29.83
CA ARG A 57 31.43 30.33 29.28
C ARG A 57 31.58 30.13 27.77
N CYS A 58 31.06 31.09 27.00
CA CYS A 58 31.43 31.23 25.60
C CYS A 58 32.79 31.96 25.53
N ASN A 59 33.87 31.20 25.46
CA ASN A 59 35.12 31.69 24.91
C ASN A 59 35.03 31.59 23.38
N GLY A 60 35.15 32.74 22.71
CA GLY A 60 34.93 32.90 21.27
C GLY A 60 36.12 32.47 20.40
N ASP A 61 36.76 31.36 20.75
CA ASP A 61 37.79 30.68 19.97
C ASP A 61 37.15 29.49 19.22
N GLY A 62 36.44 29.84 18.13
CA GLY A 62 35.73 28.87 17.30
C GLY A 62 36.62 27.74 16.80
N VAL A 63 36.10 26.51 16.90
CA VAL A 63 36.67 25.26 16.40
C VAL A 63 38.14 25.04 16.79
N ILE A 64 38.36 24.38 17.94
CA ILE A 64 39.62 23.69 18.19
C ILE A 64 39.71 22.51 17.21
N ASP A 65 40.36 22.77 16.08
CA ASP A 65 40.72 21.81 15.04
C ASP A 65 41.75 20.82 15.60
N ASN A 66 41.28 19.88 16.44
CA ASN A 66 42.11 18.80 16.94
C ASN A 66 42.64 18.00 15.75
N PRO A 67 43.95 17.66 15.72
CA PRO A 67 44.51 16.90 14.62
C PRO A 67 43.80 15.54 14.49
N PRO A 68 43.51 15.08 13.26
CA PRO A 68 42.86 13.79 13.02
C PRO A 68 43.52 12.66 13.81
N ASP A 69 42.75 11.87 14.57
CA ASP A 69 43.35 10.80 15.40
C ASP A 69 43.91 9.68 14.50
N PRO A 70 45.24 9.51 14.41
CA PRO A 70 45.84 8.53 13.52
C PRO A 70 45.56 7.08 13.95
N LYS A 71 45.09 6.85 15.19
CA LYS A 71 44.66 5.52 15.66
C LYS A 71 43.25 5.16 15.22
N ARG A 72 42.47 6.15 14.78
CA ARG A 72 41.07 6.03 14.36
C ARG A 72 40.90 6.50 12.92
N GLU A 73 41.82 6.10 12.05
CA GLU A 73 41.77 6.35 10.60
C GLU A 73 41.71 7.83 10.20
N GLY A 74 42.10 8.76 11.10
CA GLY A 74 41.97 10.19 10.88
C GLY A 74 40.54 10.71 11.06
N PHE A 75 39.68 9.96 11.77
CA PHE A 75 38.32 10.37 12.08
C PHE A 75 38.29 11.70 12.89
N ARG A 76 37.41 12.62 12.49
CA ARG A 76 37.17 13.89 13.19
C ARG A 76 35.91 13.77 14.04
N PHE A 77 36.04 14.09 15.32
CA PHE A 77 34.94 14.08 16.28
C PHE A 77 34.34 15.49 16.44
N ASP A 78 33.01 15.61 16.39
CA ASP A 78 32.30 16.85 16.73
C ASP A 78 32.53 17.22 18.20
N ASN A 79 32.58 16.20 19.07
CA ASN A 79 32.85 16.34 20.48
C ASN A 79 34.02 15.44 20.90
N PRO A 80 35.24 16.00 21.02
CA PRO A 80 36.44 15.26 21.43
C PRO A 80 36.56 15.04 22.95
N SER A 81 35.53 15.38 23.75
CA SER A 81 35.57 15.15 25.20
C SER A 81 35.55 13.67 25.55
N THR A 82 36.45 13.27 26.47
CA THR A 82 36.42 11.97 27.13
C THR A 82 35.59 11.98 28.42
N ASP A 83 35.35 13.16 29.00
CA ASP A 83 34.49 13.32 30.18
C ASP A 83 33.05 13.58 29.71
N CYS A 84 32.19 12.59 29.94
CA CYS A 84 30.88 12.49 29.31
C CYS A 84 29.88 11.83 30.24
N LYS A 85 28.66 12.38 30.31
CA LYS A 85 27.56 11.85 31.12
C LYS A 85 27.08 10.45 30.68
N TYR A 86 27.15 10.17 29.37
CA TYR A 86 26.72 8.90 28.77
C TYR A 86 27.91 8.14 28.18
N VAL A 87 28.23 8.34 26.90
CA VAL A 87 29.38 7.73 26.21
C VAL A 87 30.06 8.77 25.32
N SER A 88 31.40 8.80 25.28
CA SER A 88 32.13 9.69 24.38
C SER A 88 32.04 9.23 22.92
N GLN A 89 32.23 10.14 21.97
CA GLN A 89 32.20 9.77 20.55
C GLN A 89 33.33 8.80 20.17
N MET A 90 34.49 8.92 20.82
CA MET A 90 35.60 7.98 20.69
C MET A 90 35.24 6.57 21.19
N TYR A 91 34.45 6.47 22.27
CA TYR A 91 33.93 5.17 22.73
C TYR A 91 32.95 4.57 21.70
N ILE A 92 32.05 5.38 21.15
CA ILE A 92 31.12 4.94 20.09
C ILE A 92 31.91 4.45 18.86
N TYR A 93 32.92 5.18 18.42
CA TYR A 93 33.81 4.75 17.32
C TYR A 93 34.44 3.39 17.62
N ASP A 94 35.04 3.23 18.80
CA ASP A 94 35.72 1.99 19.19
C ASP A 94 34.74 0.80 19.27
N VAL A 95 33.50 1.02 19.72
CA VAL A 95 32.43 0.01 19.78
C VAL A 95 32.06 -0.54 18.41
N PHE A 96 31.99 0.31 17.38
CA PHE A 96 31.71 -0.16 16.02
C PHE A 96 32.97 -0.70 15.32
N LYS A 97 34.13 -0.05 15.48
CA LYS A 97 35.37 -0.47 14.82
C LYS A 97 35.87 -1.84 15.31
N VAL A 98 35.63 -2.21 16.57
CA VAL A 98 36.02 -3.54 17.08
C VAL A 98 35.20 -4.69 16.48
N LEU A 99 33.99 -4.42 15.96
CA LEU A 99 33.14 -5.45 15.33
C LEU A 99 33.81 -6.06 14.11
N GLU A 100 34.60 -5.29 13.37
CA GLU A 100 35.47 -5.74 12.26
C GLU A 100 36.26 -7.01 12.58
N LYS A 101 36.69 -7.17 13.84
CA LYS A 101 37.56 -8.27 14.28
C LYS A 101 36.88 -9.28 15.20
N ASP A 102 35.81 -8.87 15.89
CA ASP A 102 35.09 -9.70 16.85
C ASP A 102 33.60 -9.27 16.94
N MET A 103 32.78 -9.85 16.06
CA MET A 103 31.31 -9.74 16.10
C MET A 103 30.72 -10.15 17.47
N GLY A 104 31.40 -11.02 18.22
CA GLY A 104 30.98 -11.43 19.56
C GLY A 104 30.96 -10.27 20.57
N LYS A 105 31.69 -9.17 20.31
CA LYS A 105 31.62 -7.95 21.13
C LYS A 105 30.25 -7.29 21.15
N LEU A 106 29.39 -7.54 20.17
CA LEU A 106 28.01 -7.04 20.18
C LEU A 106 27.28 -7.41 21.47
N PHE A 107 27.46 -8.63 21.98
CA PHE A 107 26.90 -9.12 23.25
C PHE A 107 27.47 -8.46 24.52
N THR A 108 28.48 -7.58 24.36
CA THR A 108 29.02 -6.73 25.43
C THR A 108 28.44 -5.31 25.37
N TYR A 109 28.27 -4.75 24.16
CA TYR A 109 27.86 -3.35 23.97
C TYR A 109 26.37 -3.14 23.74
N VAL A 110 25.61 -4.17 23.37
CA VAL A 110 24.15 -4.10 23.27
C VAL A 110 23.54 -4.76 24.51
N HIS A 111 22.55 -4.10 25.10
CA HIS A 111 21.82 -4.65 26.25
C HIS A 111 21.02 -5.89 25.83
N LYS A 112 20.84 -6.86 26.73
CA LYS A 112 20.11 -8.10 26.41
C LYS A 112 18.66 -7.83 25.98
N ASP A 113 17.98 -6.93 26.69
CA ASP A 113 16.60 -6.50 26.46
C ASP A 113 16.64 -5.15 25.69
N VAL A 114 17.30 -5.13 24.54
CA VAL A 114 17.37 -3.95 23.66
C VAL A 114 16.08 -3.85 22.84
N ASP A 115 15.52 -2.64 22.75
CA ASP A 115 14.43 -2.35 21.82
C ASP A 115 15.05 -1.94 20.46
N PHE A 116 15.01 -2.84 19.48
CA PHE A 116 15.80 -2.74 18.25
C PHE A 116 14.93 -2.73 17.00
N HIS A 117 15.09 -1.71 16.15
CA HIS A 117 14.28 -1.50 14.95
C HIS A 117 15.14 -1.42 13.69
N VAL A 118 14.97 -2.36 12.77
CA VAL A 118 15.61 -2.35 11.45
C VAL A 118 14.63 -1.78 10.42
N MET A 119 14.98 -0.63 9.84
CA MET A 119 14.11 0.13 8.94
C MET A 119 14.31 -0.28 7.48
N GLY A 120 13.21 -0.54 6.77
CA GLY A 120 13.15 -0.76 5.32
C GLY A 120 12.16 -1.86 4.91
N HIS A 121 12.26 -2.30 3.66
CA HIS A 121 11.51 -3.44 3.11
C HIS A 121 12.50 -4.48 2.54
N HIS A 122 13.23 -5.15 3.42
CA HIS A 122 14.32 -6.08 3.10
C HIS A 122 14.35 -7.22 4.12
N PRO A 123 15.07 -8.35 3.88
CA PRO A 123 14.80 -9.62 4.58
C PRO A 123 15.10 -9.63 6.08
N VAL A 124 15.78 -8.60 6.60
CA VAL A 124 16.12 -8.42 8.02
C VAL A 124 15.45 -7.18 8.65
N ALA A 125 14.51 -6.54 7.95
CA ALA A 125 13.74 -5.43 8.47
C ALA A 125 12.66 -5.87 9.46
N GLY A 126 12.38 -5.01 10.43
CA GLY A 126 11.37 -5.20 11.48
C GLY A 126 11.89 -4.88 12.88
N HIS A 127 11.05 -5.19 13.86
CA HIS A 127 11.22 -4.82 15.26
C HIS A 127 11.55 -6.05 16.11
N TYR A 128 12.46 -5.87 17.08
CA TYR A 128 13.03 -6.92 17.92
C TYR A 128 13.13 -6.41 19.36
N HIS A 129 12.52 -7.10 20.32
CA HIS A 129 12.51 -6.69 21.73
C HIS A 129 13.70 -7.22 22.57
N ASP A 130 14.60 -7.98 21.94
CA ASP A 130 15.82 -8.46 22.58
C ASP A 130 16.94 -8.73 21.57
N LEU A 131 18.16 -8.81 22.10
CA LEU A 131 19.39 -8.98 21.33
C LEU A 131 19.49 -10.36 20.67
N LEU A 132 18.87 -11.42 21.21
CA LEU A 132 18.96 -12.76 20.61
C LEU A 132 18.10 -12.83 19.35
N HIS A 133 16.87 -12.32 19.37
CA HIS A 133 16.04 -12.26 18.18
C HIS A 133 16.66 -11.36 17.11
N PHE A 134 17.16 -10.18 17.47
CA PHE A 134 17.88 -9.32 16.52
C PHE A 134 19.13 -10.02 15.94
N TYR A 135 19.98 -10.63 16.78
CA TYR A 135 21.19 -11.30 16.33
C TYR A 135 20.89 -12.48 15.39
N VAL A 136 19.96 -13.37 15.76
CA VAL A 136 19.65 -14.55 14.95
C VAL A 136 18.95 -14.19 13.64
N ASN A 137 17.98 -13.27 13.71
CA ASN A 137 17.09 -12.99 12.58
C ASN A 137 17.64 -11.93 11.63
N ALA A 138 18.62 -11.11 12.05
CA ALA A 138 19.24 -10.11 11.20
C ALA A 138 20.74 -10.37 11.01
N LEU A 139 21.54 -10.20 12.07
CA LEU A 139 22.99 -10.13 11.93
C LEU A 139 23.63 -11.47 11.54
N ARG A 140 23.19 -12.59 12.12
CA ARG A 140 23.68 -13.93 11.78
C ARG A 140 23.47 -14.21 10.29
N ARG A 141 22.24 -14.07 9.80
CA ARG A 141 21.88 -14.26 8.38
C ARG A 141 22.75 -13.45 7.43
N VAL A 142 22.99 -12.18 7.74
CA VAL A 142 23.91 -11.33 6.95
C VAL A 142 25.35 -11.82 7.08
N SER A 143 25.85 -12.09 8.29
CA SER A 143 27.25 -12.51 8.51
C SER A 143 27.61 -13.85 7.86
N GLU A 144 26.65 -14.78 7.78
CA GLU A 144 26.84 -16.08 7.13
C GLU A 144 27.12 -15.92 5.62
N CYS A 145 26.68 -14.82 5.00
CA CYS A 145 26.97 -14.49 3.60
C CYS A 145 28.43 -14.08 3.34
N PHE A 146 29.22 -13.84 4.39
CA PHE A 146 30.65 -13.47 4.36
C PHE A 146 31.56 -14.51 5.01
N SER A 147 31.00 -15.65 5.44
CA SER A 147 31.68 -16.63 6.30
C SER A 147 32.94 -17.26 5.68
N GLU A 148 33.04 -17.32 4.35
CA GLU A 148 34.22 -17.84 3.63
C GLU A 148 35.33 -16.78 3.45
N HIS A 149 35.00 -15.50 3.69
CA HIS A 149 35.86 -14.34 3.44
C HIS A 149 35.83 -13.33 4.61
N ALA A 150 35.63 -13.82 5.83
CA ALA A 150 35.47 -13.00 7.02
C ALA A 150 36.67 -12.07 7.29
N GLU A 151 37.85 -12.41 6.79
CA GLU A 151 39.07 -11.59 6.85
C GLU A 151 39.04 -10.32 5.98
N LYS A 152 38.05 -10.19 5.08
CA LYS A 152 37.85 -9.05 4.18
C LYS A 152 36.71 -8.13 4.61
N PHE A 153 36.07 -8.40 5.75
CA PHE A 153 35.04 -7.52 6.29
C PHE A 153 35.68 -6.31 6.98
N GLU A 154 35.31 -5.10 6.57
CA GLU A 154 35.88 -3.83 7.07
C GLU A 154 34.75 -2.92 7.59
N VAL A 155 35.01 -2.19 8.68
CA VAL A 155 34.05 -1.28 9.30
C VAL A 155 34.64 0.12 9.40
N HIS A 156 34.05 1.10 8.71
CA HIS A 156 34.52 2.49 8.70
C HIS A 156 33.41 3.44 9.16
N PRO A 157 33.41 3.88 10.43
CA PRO A 157 32.58 5.01 10.87
C PRO A 157 32.88 6.25 10.02
N GLN A 158 31.86 6.87 9.45
CA GLN A 158 31.96 8.07 8.59
C GLN A 158 31.61 9.35 9.35
N ALA A 159 30.57 9.30 10.19
CA ALA A 159 30.13 10.42 11.03
C ALA A 159 29.54 9.92 12.35
N ILE A 160 29.74 10.66 13.45
CA ILE A 160 29.17 10.37 14.77
C ILE A 160 28.66 11.69 15.37
N HIS A 161 27.34 11.82 15.49
CA HIS A 161 26.68 12.99 16.03
C HIS A 161 26.02 12.69 17.38
N GLY A 162 25.98 13.67 18.26
CA GLY A 162 25.43 13.51 19.61
C GLY A 162 26.30 12.62 20.50
N GLY A 163 25.66 11.89 21.41
CA GLY A 163 26.34 11.24 22.53
C GLY A 163 26.86 12.25 23.56
N CYS A 164 27.83 11.82 24.36
CA CYS A 164 28.46 12.53 25.47
C CYS A 164 27.48 13.10 26.52
N ASN A 165 26.92 14.29 26.25
CA ASN A 165 25.90 14.95 27.08
C ASN A 165 24.47 14.53 26.71
N SER A 166 24.26 14.04 25.47
CA SER A 166 23.02 13.42 25.02
C SER A 166 23.04 11.92 25.30
N GLN A 167 21.88 11.38 25.74
CA GLN A 167 21.66 9.93 25.83
C GLN A 167 21.52 9.27 24.44
N TRP A 168 21.26 10.07 23.40
CA TRP A 168 21.10 9.65 22.01
C TRP A 168 22.30 10.06 21.17
N SER A 169 22.71 9.19 20.26
CA SER A 169 23.70 9.48 19.21
C SER A 169 23.26 8.91 17.85
N VAL A 170 23.76 9.51 16.76
CA VAL A 170 23.63 8.99 15.39
C VAL A 170 25.01 8.61 14.88
N GLN A 171 25.14 7.46 14.22
CA GLN A 171 26.40 6.97 13.64
C GLN A 171 26.15 6.59 12.19
N GLU A 172 26.86 7.21 11.26
CA GLU A 172 26.95 6.73 9.88
C GLU A 172 28.16 5.81 9.76
N ILE A 173 27.96 4.60 9.25
CA ILE A 173 28.96 3.54 9.20
C ILE A 173 28.95 2.93 7.80
N GLN A 174 30.11 2.93 7.15
CA GLN A 174 30.32 2.20 5.92
C GLN A 174 30.84 0.80 6.25
N PHE A 175 30.10 -0.22 5.82
CA PHE A 175 30.50 -1.62 5.88
C PHE A 175 31.01 -2.06 4.51
N LYS A 176 32.14 -2.77 4.47
CA LYS A 176 32.68 -3.41 3.27
C LYS A 176 32.92 -4.88 3.52
N GLY A 177 32.87 -5.69 2.47
CA GLY A 177 33.16 -7.11 2.54
C GLY A 177 33.18 -7.77 1.17
N LEU A 178 33.55 -9.05 1.15
CA LEU A 178 33.42 -9.92 -0.01
C LEU A 178 32.42 -11.03 0.33
N LEU A 179 31.35 -11.14 -0.44
CA LEU A 179 30.37 -12.21 -0.27
C LEU A 179 30.99 -13.56 -0.64
N ASN A 180 30.47 -14.67 -0.10
CA ASN A 180 30.88 -16.03 -0.49
C ASN A 180 30.70 -16.33 -1.99
N THR A 181 29.90 -15.52 -2.72
CA THR A 181 29.77 -15.60 -4.19
C THR A 181 30.98 -15.01 -4.94
N GLY A 182 31.88 -14.31 -4.25
CA GLY A 182 32.99 -13.55 -4.83
C GLY A 182 32.63 -12.11 -5.22
N ASP A 183 31.40 -11.66 -4.95
CA ASP A 183 30.95 -10.29 -5.21
C ASP A 183 31.34 -9.32 -4.08
N ASN A 184 31.75 -8.09 -4.43
CA ASN A 184 31.99 -7.04 -3.45
C ASN A 184 30.67 -6.55 -2.83
N PHE A 185 30.68 -6.34 -1.53
CA PHE A 185 29.59 -5.73 -0.76
C PHE A 185 30.08 -4.42 -0.15
N GLU A 186 29.40 -3.32 -0.42
CA GLU A 186 29.66 -2.00 0.17
C GLU A 186 28.31 -1.36 0.50
N VAL A 187 28.10 -1.02 1.77
CA VAL A 187 26.82 -0.48 2.27
C VAL A 187 27.07 0.59 3.31
N VAL A 188 26.42 1.74 3.14
CA VAL A 188 26.27 2.74 4.20
C VAL A 188 25.07 2.38 5.07
N ASN A 189 25.27 2.45 6.38
CA ASN A 189 24.26 2.15 7.38
C ASN A 189 24.26 3.24 8.47
N VAL A 190 23.08 3.72 8.85
CA VAL A 190 22.91 4.74 9.89
C VAL A 190 22.27 4.13 11.13
N TRP A 191 22.97 4.20 12.27
CA TRP A 191 22.48 3.78 13.60
C TRP A 191 22.05 5.00 14.41
N VAL A 192 20.82 4.98 14.92
CA VAL A 192 20.30 5.95 15.90
C VAL A 192 20.14 5.22 17.23
N THR A 193 21.04 5.47 18.18
CA THR A 193 21.24 4.65 19.38
C THR A 193 21.03 5.45 20.67
N ARG A 194 20.34 4.84 21.64
CA ARG A 194 20.22 5.36 23.01
C ARG A 194 21.10 4.55 23.96
N TRP A 195 21.90 5.27 24.75
CA TRP A 195 22.93 4.69 25.60
C TRP A 195 22.59 4.78 27.08
N TYR A 196 22.86 3.70 27.81
CA TYR A 196 22.76 3.63 29.25
C TYR A 196 23.90 2.77 29.81
N GLN A 197 24.68 3.32 30.76
CA GLN A 197 25.83 2.64 31.39
C GLN A 197 26.83 2.01 30.39
N GLY A 198 27.05 2.66 29.24
CA GLY A 198 27.95 2.17 28.19
C GLY A 198 27.34 1.14 27.23
N GLN A 199 26.06 0.77 27.39
CA GLN A 199 25.37 -0.15 26.49
C GLN A 199 24.27 0.55 25.67
N MET A 200 24.05 0.07 24.45
CA MET A 200 22.88 0.39 23.63
C MET A 200 21.65 -0.30 24.22
N VAL A 201 20.65 0.47 24.65
CA VAL A 201 19.39 -0.02 25.24
C VAL A 201 18.19 0.17 24.31
N GLU A 202 18.32 0.99 23.29
CA GLU A 202 17.35 1.17 22.20
C GLU A 202 18.12 1.60 20.95
N ALA A 203 17.77 1.05 19.78
CA ALA A 203 18.48 1.34 18.54
C ALA A 203 17.56 1.26 17.32
N ARG A 204 17.74 2.18 16.37
CA ARG A 204 17.07 2.16 15.07
C ARG A 204 18.12 2.23 13.97
N THR A 205 18.11 1.29 13.03
CA THR A 205 19.10 1.23 11.94
C THR A 205 18.44 1.39 10.57
N TYR A 206 19.08 2.15 9.69
CA TYR A 206 18.72 2.34 8.29
C TYR A 206 19.84 1.78 7.43
N ILE A 207 19.53 0.88 6.51
CA ILE A 207 20.52 0.19 5.66
C ILE A 207 20.13 0.29 4.19
N ASP A 208 21.12 0.22 3.29
CA ASP A 208 20.84 0.08 1.86
C ASP A 208 20.07 -1.22 1.60
N GLN A 209 18.82 -1.05 1.18
CA GLN A 209 17.86 -2.14 1.02
C GLN A 209 18.18 -2.99 -0.21
N GLY A 210 18.81 -2.41 -1.24
CA GLY A 210 19.17 -3.12 -2.46
C GLY A 210 20.26 -4.15 -2.18
N SER A 211 21.42 -3.68 -1.72
CA SER A 211 22.59 -4.51 -1.44
C SER A 211 22.32 -5.61 -0.41
N VAL A 212 21.54 -5.33 0.65
CA VAL A 212 21.14 -6.36 1.65
C VAL A 212 20.17 -7.38 1.07
N THR A 213 19.21 -6.93 0.25
CA THR A 213 18.27 -7.86 -0.41
C THR A 213 19.00 -8.75 -1.41
N ASP A 214 19.95 -8.22 -2.17
CA ASP A 214 20.72 -9.00 -3.14
C ASP A 214 21.73 -9.95 -2.48
N ALA A 215 22.37 -9.56 -1.38
CA ALA A 215 23.24 -10.45 -0.60
C ALA A 215 22.46 -11.63 -0.02
N LEU A 216 21.26 -11.39 0.53
CA LEU A 216 20.44 -12.43 1.13
C LEU A 216 19.65 -13.24 0.11
N ARG A 217 19.09 -12.65 -0.96
CA ARG A 217 18.29 -13.36 -1.98
C ARG A 217 19.09 -14.47 -2.68
N ARG A 218 20.41 -14.31 -2.83
CA ARG A 218 21.28 -15.35 -3.41
C ARG A 218 21.44 -16.57 -2.50
N ASN A 219 21.17 -16.44 -1.20
CA ASN A 219 21.29 -17.49 -0.19
C ASN A 219 19.93 -17.92 0.41
N GLU A 220 18.90 -17.08 0.34
CA GLU A 220 17.59 -17.27 0.97
C GLU A 220 16.44 -16.97 -0.01
N LEU A 221 15.58 -17.96 -0.25
CA LEU A 221 14.53 -17.93 -1.27
C LEU A 221 13.25 -17.15 -0.86
N TRP A 222 13.21 -16.51 0.31
CA TRP A 222 11.99 -15.90 0.85
C TRP A 222 12.27 -14.62 1.66
N THR A 223 11.43 -13.60 1.48
CA THR A 223 11.53 -12.33 2.21
C THR A 223 10.13 -11.77 2.54
N ASN A 224 9.89 -11.38 3.78
CA ASN A 224 8.72 -10.58 4.19
C ASN A 224 9.06 -9.47 5.20
N GLY A 225 10.36 -9.18 5.39
CA GLY A 225 10.83 -8.20 6.36
C GLY A 225 10.41 -6.80 5.94
N THR A 226 9.76 -6.09 6.87
CA THR A 226 9.39 -4.67 6.72
C THR A 226 9.60 -3.99 8.07
N SER A 227 9.84 -2.67 8.11
CA SER A 227 9.96 -1.91 9.37
C SER A 227 8.82 -2.21 10.35
N TYR A 228 7.60 -2.44 9.86
CA TYR A 228 6.40 -2.59 10.66
C TYR A 228 6.17 -4.03 11.16
N ARG A 229 7.07 -4.97 10.84
CA ARG A 229 6.97 -6.37 11.24
C ARG A 229 7.56 -6.58 12.63
N GLU A 230 6.77 -7.07 13.56
CA GLU A 230 7.27 -7.62 14.83
C GLU A 230 7.94 -8.99 14.60
N ASN A 231 9.08 -9.24 15.23
CA ASN A 231 9.86 -10.49 15.09
C ASN A 231 10.02 -11.26 16.42
N PRO A 232 8.95 -11.75 17.06
CA PRO A 232 8.98 -12.49 18.33
C PRO A 232 9.35 -13.98 18.19
N GLN A 233 9.84 -14.42 17.02
CA GLN A 233 10.17 -15.81 16.71
C GLN A 233 11.53 -15.89 16.03
N TYR A 234 12.30 -16.93 16.33
CA TYR A 234 13.61 -17.15 15.69
C TYR A 234 13.48 -17.54 14.22
N MET A 235 14.30 -16.91 13.38
CA MET A 235 14.40 -17.13 11.93
C MET A 235 15.88 -17.18 11.55
N PRO A 236 16.55 -18.35 11.66
CA PRO A 236 18.02 -18.42 11.60
C PRO A 236 18.63 -18.45 10.18
N GLY A 237 17.80 -18.48 9.14
CA GLY A 237 18.26 -18.66 7.76
C GLY A 237 18.77 -20.08 7.45
N PRO A 238 19.39 -20.28 6.27
CA PRO A 238 19.86 -21.58 5.78
C PRO A 238 20.90 -22.25 6.68
N SER A 239 21.78 -21.47 7.33
CA SER A 239 22.81 -21.96 8.24
C SER A 239 22.26 -22.52 9.58
N GLY A 240 20.94 -22.49 9.77
CA GLY A 240 20.27 -23.10 10.92
C GLY A 240 20.52 -22.41 12.27
N MET A 241 19.79 -22.86 13.29
CA MET A 241 19.83 -22.23 14.63
C MET A 241 21.24 -22.28 15.24
N PRO A 242 21.74 -21.15 15.81
CA PRO A 242 22.94 -21.19 16.63
C PRO A 242 22.69 -21.91 17.96
N ASP A 243 23.77 -22.31 18.65
CA ASP A 243 23.67 -22.72 20.06
C ASP A 243 23.31 -21.50 20.92
N LEU A 244 22.02 -21.37 21.22
CA LEU A 244 21.48 -20.31 22.06
C LEU A 244 22.05 -20.36 23.49
N GLU A 245 22.48 -21.52 24.00
CA GLU A 245 23.12 -21.62 25.31
C GLU A 245 24.59 -21.21 25.26
N GLU A 246 25.25 -21.25 24.10
CA GLU A 246 26.55 -20.59 23.89
C GLU A 246 26.40 -19.06 23.79
N LEU A 247 25.46 -18.56 22.99
CA LEU A 247 25.19 -17.12 22.89
C LEU A 247 24.80 -16.51 24.25
N LYS A 248 23.95 -17.18 25.04
CA LYS A 248 23.60 -16.76 26.42
C LYS A 248 24.78 -16.77 27.41
N LYS A 249 25.90 -17.43 27.10
CA LYS A 249 27.14 -17.32 27.90
C LYS A 249 27.94 -16.06 27.52
N LEU A 250 27.86 -15.62 26.28
CA LEU A 250 28.47 -14.37 25.79
C LEU A 250 27.68 -13.13 26.27
N MET A 251 26.36 -13.24 26.39
CA MET A 251 25.51 -12.23 27.02
C MET A 251 25.88 -12.03 28.50
N GLN A 252 26.53 -10.91 28.80
CA GLN A 252 26.85 -10.55 30.18
C GLN A 252 25.56 -10.10 30.90
N TYR A 253 25.31 -10.64 32.09
CA TYR A 253 24.08 -10.36 32.84
C TYR A 253 24.11 -8.91 33.36
N PRO A 254 23.10 -8.05 33.10
CA PRO A 254 23.20 -6.60 33.37
C PRO A 254 23.24 -6.20 34.84
N ASP A 255 22.83 -7.06 35.78
CA ASP A 255 22.52 -6.70 37.17
C ASP A 255 23.73 -6.35 38.07
N GLY A 256 24.89 -5.99 37.51
CA GLY A 256 26.10 -5.58 38.24
C GLY A 256 26.74 -6.66 39.16
N ARG A 257 26.09 -7.83 39.28
CA ARG A 257 26.55 -8.96 40.10
C ARG A 257 27.60 -9.75 39.34
N ARG A 258 28.87 -9.34 39.49
CA ARG A 258 30.05 -10.12 39.07
C ARG A 258 29.84 -11.61 39.40
N LYS A 259 29.70 -12.46 38.38
CA LYS A 259 29.64 -13.93 38.57
C LYS A 259 30.94 -14.37 39.24
N ARG A 260 30.87 -14.72 40.53
CA ARG A 260 32.02 -15.21 41.30
C ARG A 260 32.53 -16.48 40.63
N SER A 261 33.80 -16.50 40.21
CA SER A 261 34.41 -17.63 39.53
C SER A 261 34.29 -18.92 40.35
N ARG A 262 33.74 -20.00 39.77
CA ARG A 262 33.65 -21.31 40.45
C ARG A 262 35.01 -22.00 40.60
N VAL A 263 36.04 -21.52 39.92
CA VAL A 263 37.43 -21.97 39.97
C VAL A 263 38.32 -20.72 39.92
N ALA A 264 39.34 -20.65 40.78
CA ALA A 264 40.35 -19.59 40.73
C ALA A 264 41.49 -20.02 39.79
N CYS A 265 42.15 -19.06 39.11
CA CYS A 265 43.37 -19.37 38.37
C CYS A 265 44.45 -19.94 39.30
N THR A 266 45.39 -20.72 38.77
CA THR A 266 46.44 -21.40 39.54
C THR A 266 47.26 -20.44 40.40
N SER A 267 47.55 -19.24 39.88
CA SER A 267 48.28 -18.17 40.56
C SER A 267 47.49 -17.57 41.75
N CYS A 268 46.18 -17.36 41.61
CA CYS A 268 45.34 -16.93 42.74
C CYS A 268 45.06 -18.06 43.74
N GLN A 269 44.92 -19.30 43.26
CA GLN A 269 44.65 -20.47 44.09
C GLN A 269 45.83 -20.83 44.98
N SER A 270 47.05 -20.88 44.42
CA SER A 270 48.30 -21.08 45.17
C SER A 270 48.56 -19.97 46.19
N ARG A 271 48.30 -18.71 45.81
CA ARG A 271 48.45 -17.53 46.70
C ARG A 271 47.27 -17.33 47.66
N LYS A 272 46.25 -18.19 47.63
CA LYS A 272 45.01 -18.11 48.44
C LYS A 272 44.31 -16.74 48.38
N ARG A 273 44.34 -16.06 47.23
CA ARG A 273 43.68 -14.76 47.00
C ARG A 273 42.37 -14.93 46.23
N LYS A 274 41.46 -13.96 46.35
CA LYS A 274 40.21 -13.94 45.57
C LYS A 274 40.55 -13.77 44.10
N CYS A 275 40.12 -14.72 43.27
CA CYS A 275 40.19 -14.64 41.82
C CYS A 275 38.86 -14.10 41.27
N SER A 276 38.93 -13.26 40.25
CA SER A 276 37.76 -12.66 39.60
C SER A 276 37.20 -13.47 38.43
N GLY A 277 37.97 -14.40 37.85
CA GLY A 277 37.50 -15.36 36.82
C GLY A 277 37.78 -14.99 35.36
N ASP A 278 38.15 -13.74 35.12
CA ASP A 278 38.71 -13.18 33.89
C ASP A 278 40.13 -13.70 33.61
N GLN A 279 40.63 -13.51 32.38
CA GLN A 279 41.97 -13.92 31.95
C GLN A 279 42.67 -12.80 31.17
N PRO A 280 43.79 -12.23 31.66
CA PRO A 280 44.33 -12.41 33.01
C PRO A 280 43.36 -11.84 34.06
N CYS A 281 43.19 -12.52 35.20
CA CYS A 281 42.25 -12.04 36.21
C CYS A 281 42.72 -10.73 36.86
N THR A 282 41.81 -9.81 37.23
CA THR A 282 42.16 -8.52 37.88
C THR A 282 43.29 -8.61 38.92
N THR A 283 43.30 -9.62 39.78
CA THR A 283 44.37 -9.81 40.77
C THR A 283 45.71 -10.15 40.11
N CYS A 284 45.73 -11.05 39.14
CA CYS A 284 46.95 -11.36 38.37
C CYS A 284 47.43 -10.17 37.54
N ALA A 285 46.52 -9.46 36.87
CA ALA A 285 46.82 -8.26 36.09
C ALA A 285 47.43 -7.15 36.96
N GLN A 286 46.84 -6.86 38.13
CA GLN A 286 47.32 -5.81 39.04
C GLN A 286 48.69 -6.12 39.67
N PHE A 287 49.05 -7.41 39.81
CA PHE A 287 50.36 -7.83 40.32
C PHE A 287 51.35 -8.25 39.21
N GLY A 288 51.00 -8.07 37.92
CA GLY A 288 51.88 -8.40 36.78
C GLY A 288 52.27 -9.88 36.70
N VAL A 289 51.37 -10.80 37.08
CA VAL A 289 51.66 -12.23 37.20
C VAL A 289 50.92 -13.03 36.13
N ASP A 290 51.59 -14.02 35.55
CA ASP A 290 50.96 -14.96 34.61
C ASP A 290 49.72 -15.66 35.22
N CYS A 291 48.73 -15.88 34.35
CA CYS A 291 47.36 -16.21 34.74
C CYS A 291 46.77 -17.31 33.85
N HIS A 292 46.88 -18.56 34.32
CA HIS A 292 46.33 -19.73 33.63
C HIS A 292 45.34 -20.51 34.52
N TYR A 293 44.43 -21.24 33.86
CA TYR A 293 43.41 -22.08 34.48
C TYR A 293 43.61 -23.54 34.01
N ASP A 294 43.69 -24.48 34.95
CA ASP A 294 43.82 -25.90 34.63
C ASP A 294 42.44 -26.57 34.60
N LEU A 295 41.97 -26.92 33.39
CA LEU A 295 40.61 -27.37 33.13
C LEU A 295 40.45 -28.91 33.10
N LEU A 296 41.52 -29.69 33.25
CA LEU A 296 41.50 -31.14 33.03
C LEU A 296 41.11 -31.99 34.27
N SER A 297 40.97 -31.38 35.45
CA SER A 297 40.85 -32.11 36.73
C SER A 297 39.45 -32.68 37.08
N ARG A 298 38.42 -32.52 36.23
CA ARG A 298 37.00 -32.76 36.64
C ARG A 298 36.19 -33.86 35.95
N LYS A 299 36.80 -34.82 35.25
CA LYS A 299 36.09 -36.05 34.80
C LYS A 299 36.01 -37.13 35.90
N LYS A 300 35.22 -36.89 36.95
CA LYS A 300 34.57 -37.91 37.83
C LYS A 300 33.72 -37.24 38.92
N LYS A 301 32.61 -37.89 39.30
CA LYS A 301 31.57 -37.48 40.28
C LYS A 301 30.61 -36.35 39.80
N ASP A 302 29.29 -36.46 39.96
CA ASP A 302 28.45 -37.56 40.49
C ASP A 302 27.10 -37.66 39.75
N ILE A 303 26.55 -38.88 39.72
CA ILE A 303 25.15 -39.19 39.39
C ILE A 303 24.48 -39.63 40.70
N ARG A 304 23.16 -39.37 40.84
CA ARG A 304 22.22 -39.78 41.93
C ARG A 304 22.04 -38.77 43.09
N HIS A 305 20.86 -38.16 43.14
CA HIS A 305 19.97 -38.00 44.32
C HIS A 305 18.67 -37.32 43.82
N PHE A 306 17.52 -37.99 43.69
CA PHE A 306 16.52 -38.44 44.69
C PHE A 306 15.64 -37.35 45.34
N GLN A 307 14.40 -37.27 44.84
CA GLN A 307 13.10 -37.11 45.54
C GLN A 307 12.77 -35.96 46.53
N SER A 308 11.56 -35.40 46.28
CA SER A 308 10.52 -34.99 47.25
C SER A 308 10.71 -33.75 48.14
N GLN A 309 9.82 -32.76 48.01
CA GLN A 309 8.70 -32.48 48.94
C GLN A 309 7.96 -31.18 48.59
N SER A 310 6.66 -31.12 48.91
CA SER A 310 5.80 -29.93 48.92
C SER A 310 5.38 -29.56 50.35
N MET A 311 5.02 -28.28 50.58
CA MET A 311 4.04 -27.72 51.55
C MET A 311 4.25 -26.18 51.57
N THR A 312 3.34 -25.27 51.21
CA THR A 312 1.92 -24.95 51.58
C THR A 312 1.72 -24.10 52.84
N SER A 313 1.18 -22.89 52.65
CA SER A 313 -0.01 -22.34 53.36
C SER A 313 -0.62 -21.26 52.44
N SER A 314 -1.92 -21.25 52.09
CA SER A 314 -3.17 -21.25 52.89
C SER A 314 -3.31 -19.92 53.66
N LEU A 315 -4.40 -19.14 53.61
CA LEU A 315 -5.85 -19.39 53.75
C LEU A 315 -6.63 -18.27 52.99
N LEU A 316 -7.96 -18.25 52.71
CA LEU A 316 -9.12 -19.12 53.01
C LEU A 316 -10.27 -18.89 51.98
N SER A 317 -11.52 -19.25 52.34
CA SER A 317 -12.84 -19.02 51.70
C SER A 317 -13.89 -19.03 52.85
N PRO A 318 -15.20 -18.63 52.75
CA PRO A 318 -16.22 -19.31 51.92
C PRO A 318 -17.45 -18.48 51.44
N ALA A 319 -18.41 -19.19 50.81
CA ALA A 319 -19.71 -18.74 50.29
C ALA A 319 -20.77 -18.46 51.41
N THR A 320 -22.07 -18.14 51.22
CA THR A 320 -23.08 -18.69 50.27
C THR A 320 -24.42 -17.90 50.32
N VAL A 321 -25.08 -17.71 49.15
CA VAL A 321 -26.56 -17.64 48.85
C VAL A 321 -27.57 -16.94 49.80
N GLN A 322 -28.38 -16.00 49.25
CA GLN A 322 -29.86 -16.02 49.31
C GLN A 322 -30.56 -15.04 48.32
N ASN A 323 -31.83 -15.31 48.00
CA ASN A 323 -32.71 -14.61 47.02
C ASN A 323 -33.23 -13.26 47.59
N ASP A 324 -33.86 -12.31 46.88
CA ASP A 324 -35.00 -12.45 45.97
C ASP A 324 -35.39 -11.15 45.21
N ILE A 325 -36.27 -11.33 44.23
CA ILE A 325 -36.97 -10.40 43.31
C ILE A 325 -37.34 -9.00 43.86
N THR A 326 -37.00 -7.90 43.15
CA THR A 326 -37.98 -6.89 42.63
C THR A 326 -37.38 -5.75 41.76
N ALA A 327 -38.16 -5.36 40.75
CA ALA A 327 -37.97 -4.32 39.75
C ALA A 327 -37.26 -2.99 40.13
N LYS A 328 -36.38 -2.51 39.22
CA LYS A 328 -36.62 -1.32 38.37
C LYS A 328 -35.47 -1.02 37.39
N ARG A 329 -35.86 -0.42 36.24
CA ARG A 329 -35.04 0.25 35.21
C ARG A 329 -33.64 0.70 35.68
N GLN A 330 -32.59 0.13 35.08
CA GLN A 330 -31.35 0.85 34.80
C GLN A 330 -30.93 0.57 33.36
N GLN A 331 -30.45 1.61 32.67
CA GLN A 331 -29.96 1.52 31.31
C GLN A 331 -28.73 0.63 31.26
N HIS A 332 -28.60 -0.19 30.22
CA HIS A 332 -27.37 -0.94 30.00
C HIS A 332 -26.35 0.00 29.36
N ASP A 333 -25.65 0.78 30.19
CA ASP A 333 -24.37 1.38 29.83
C ASP A 333 -23.36 0.25 29.63
N GLN A 334 -23.41 -0.37 28.44
CA GLN A 334 -22.25 -1.06 27.92
C GLN A 334 -21.27 0.03 27.51
N GLN A 335 -20.20 0.20 28.29
CA GLN A 335 -19.02 0.94 27.87
C GLN A 335 -18.40 0.21 26.66
N THR A 336 -18.92 0.51 25.47
CA THR A 336 -18.41 -0.03 24.21
C THR A 336 -16.99 0.46 24.05
N ASN A 337 -16.01 -0.45 24.17
CA ASN A 337 -14.60 -0.10 24.04
C ASN A 337 -14.39 0.60 22.67
N PRO A 338 -13.92 1.86 22.62
CA PRO A 338 -13.83 2.61 21.37
C PRO A 338 -13.01 1.90 20.27
N ALA A 339 -12.00 1.11 20.67
CA ALA A 339 -11.21 0.30 19.75
C ALA A 339 -12.03 -0.85 19.11
N ALA A 340 -12.97 -1.45 19.85
CA ALA A 340 -13.84 -2.49 19.32
C ALA A 340 -14.87 -1.92 18.34
N LEU A 341 -15.46 -0.76 18.66
CA LEU A 341 -16.36 -0.04 17.76
C LEU A 341 -15.66 0.40 16.47
N ALA A 342 -14.45 0.97 16.58
CA ALA A 342 -13.62 1.32 15.43
C ALA A 342 -13.26 0.09 14.56
N GLY A 343 -12.96 -1.04 15.17
CA GLY A 343 -12.70 -2.31 14.46
C GLY A 343 -13.93 -2.86 13.73
N LEU A 344 -15.14 -2.68 14.28
CA LEU A 344 -16.39 -3.05 13.60
C LEU A 344 -16.69 -2.13 12.41
N LEU A 345 -16.56 -0.81 12.60
CA LEU A 345 -16.75 0.18 11.53
C LEU A 345 -15.75 -0.04 10.38
N LEU A 346 -14.49 -0.35 10.68
CA LEU A 346 -13.48 -0.67 9.66
C LEU A 346 -13.83 -1.95 8.89
N LYS A 347 -14.33 -3.00 9.55
CA LYS A 347 -14.80 -4.23 8.87
C LYS A 347 -16.00 -3.97 7.97
N ALA A 348 -16.94 -3.11 8.39
CA ALA A 348 -18.10 -2.71 7.59
C ALA A 348 -17.72 -1.82 6.41
N LEU A 349 -16.75 -0.91 6.57
CA LEU A 349 -16.12 -0.14 5.49
C LEU A 349 -15.48 -1.07 4.45
N GLU A 350 -14.66 -2.03 4.88
CA GLU A 350 -14.04 -3.01 3.99
C GLU A 350 -15.08 -3.92 3.29
N ALA A 351 -16.22 -4.22 3.91
CA ALA A 351 -17.25 -5.07 3.31
C ALA A 351 -17.86 -4.49 2.02
N ASN A 352 -17.85 -3.16 1.87
CA ASN A 352 -18.23 -2.48 0.63
C ASN A 352 -17.17 -2.59 -0.48
N SER A 353 -15.89 -2.78 -0.12
CA SER A 353 -14.77 -2.72 -1.07
C SER A 353 -14.57 -4.02 -1.83
N GLY A 354 -14.60 -3.92 -3.16
CA GLY A 354 -14.25 -5.02 -4.07
C GLY A 354 -12.78 -5.45 -3.97
N ALA A 355 -11.88 -4.54 -3.61
CA ALA A 355 -10.47 -4.86 -3.39
C ALA A 355 -10.26 -5.66 -2.09
N ALA A 356 -10.98 -5.31 -1.02
CA ALA A 356 -10.92 -6.06 0.24
C ALA A 356 -11.46 -7.49 0.07
N PHE A 357 -12.53 -7.64 -0.72
CA PHE A 357 -13.09 -8.94 -1.07
C PHE A 357 -12.13 -9.80 -1.91
N ALA A 358 -11.51 -9.22 -2.95
CA ALA A 358 -10.50 -9.92 -3.75
C ALA A 358 -9.32 -10.41 -2.89
N ARG A 359 -8.86 -9.58 -1.94
CA ARG A 359 -7.83 -9.96 -0.94
C ARG A 359 -8.25 -11.17 -0.11
N ARG A 360 -9.48 -11.16 0.44
CA ARG A 360 -10.02 -12.26 1.28
C ARG A 360 -10.16 -13.59 0.54
N LEU A 361 -10.32 -13.61 -0.79
CA LEU A 361 -10.41 -14.84 -1.58
C LEU A 361 -9.06 -15.56 -1.75
N ASN A 362 -7.95 -14.85 -1.51
CA ASN A 362 -6.60 -15.41 -1.52
C ASN A 362 -5.85 -15.05 -0.21
N PRO A 363 -6.16 -15.72 0.93
CA PRO A 363 -5.59 -15.38 2.24
C PRO A 363 -4.06 -15.49 2.35
N LYS A 364 -3.38 -16.13 1.38
CA LYS A 364 -1.91 -16.14 1.32
C LYS A 364 -1.31 -14.77 0.93
N ASN A 365 -2.13 -13.85 0.41
CA ASN A 365 -1.80 -12.43 0.29
C ASN A 365 -2.13 -11.62 1.57
N ASP A 366 -2.79 -12.22 2.56
CA ASP A 366 -3.15 -11.58 3.83
C ASP A 366 -2.01 -11.74 4.86
N VAL A 367 -0.79 -11.43 4.40
CA VAL A 367 0.35 -11.18 5.28
C VAL A 367 0.08 -9.84 5.97
N THR A 368 0.16 -9.79 7.31
CA THR A 368 -0.03 -8.55 8.08
C THR A 368 0.98 -7.49 7.63
N GLY A 369 0.50 -6.46 6.92
CA GLY A 369 1.34 -5.54 6.14
C GLY A 369 1.03 -5.53 4.64
N ALA A 370 -0.01 -6.23 4.18
CA ALA A 370 -0.51 -6.18 2.80
C ALA A 370 -0.58 -4.72 2.27
N PRO A 371 -0.20 -4.47 1.00
CA PRO A 371 -0.21 -3.12 0.44
C PRO A 371 -1.61 -2.49 0.51
N LYS A 372 -1.65 -1.15 0.43
CA LYS A 372 -2.89 -0.36 0.30
C LYS A 372 -3.84 -1.09 -0.67
N LEU A 373 -5.07 -1.37 -0.22
CA LEU A 373 -6.14 -2.07 -0.96
C LEU A 373 -5.96 -1.95 -2.47
N HIS A 374 -5.46 -3.01 -3.11
CA HIS A 374 -5.07 -2.94 -4.52
C HIS A 374 -6.30 -3.09 -5.41
N LEU A 375 -6.63 -2.02 -6.12
CA LEU A 375 -7.90 -1.88 -6.84
C LEU A 375 -7.77 -2.41 -8.27
N PHE A 376 -7.61 -3.73 -8.40
CA PHE A 376 -7.67 -4.41 -9.69
C PHE A 376 -8.96 -4.03 -10.42
N GLY A 377 -8.83 -3.55 -11.66
CA GLY A 377 -9.96 -3.12 -12.48
C GLY A 377 -10.64 -1.81 -12.03
N TRP A 378 -10.02 -0.97 -11.20
CA TRP A 378 -10.57 0.34 -10.78
C TRP A 378 -11.17 1.15 -11.95
N ASN A 379 -10.42 1.25 -13.03
CA ASN A 379 -10.81 1.74 -14.35
C ASN A 379 -9.86 1.09 -15.37
N VAL A 380 -9.94 1.48 -16.66
CA VAL A 380 -9.05 0.95 -17.72
C VAL A 380 -7.60 1.48 -17.66
N GLY A 381 -7.23 2.24 -16.62
CA GLY A 381 -5.89 2.80 -16.44
C GLY A 381 -5.84 4.31 -16.47
N ALA A 382 -4.70 4.87 -16.03
CA ALA A 382 -4.47 6.30 -16.13
C ALA A 382 -4.41 6.73 -17.60
N ARG A 383 -5.19 7.75 -17.96
CA ARG A 383 -5.32 8.28 -19.33
C ARG A 383 -4.01 8.93 -19.83
N TYR A 384 -3.19 9.39 -18.89
CA TYR A 384 -1.87 10.01 -19.11
C TYR A 384 -0.82 9.32 -18.21
N PRO A 385 -0.34 8.11 -18.57
CA PRO A 385 0.38 7.24 -17.63
C PRO A 385 1.90 7.43 -17.58
N THR A 386 2.54 8.06 -18.58
CA THR A 386 4.01 8.12 -18.66
C THR A 386 4.59 9.33 -17.90
N PRO A 387 5.85 9.26 -17.41
CA PRO A 387 6.54 10.40 -16.80
C PRO A 387 6.64 11.63 -17.73
N GLU A 388 6.73 11.40 -19.04
CA GLU A 388 6.70 12.43 -20.07
C GLU A 388 5.39 13.24 -20.03
N TRP A 389 4.25 12.58 -19.80
CA TRP A 389 2.97 13.27 -19.64
C TRP A 389 2.89 14.06 -18.33
N ALA A 390 3.53 13.62 -17.24
CA ALA A 390 3.61 14.39 -15.99
C ALA A 390 4.49 15.65 -16.14
N GLN A 391 5.54 15.58 -16.96
CA GLN A 391 6.33 16.75 -17.35
C GLN A 391 5.54 17.66 -18.29
N ALA A 392 4.82 17.12 -19.27
CA ALA A 392 3.95 17.89 -20.16
C ALA A 392 2.84 18.63 -19.38
N LEU A 393 2.15 17.96 -18.45
CA LEU A 393 1.20 18.55 -17.51
C LEU A 393 1.78 19.77 -16.77
N SER A 394 3.05 19.69 -16.37
CA SER A 394 3.73 20.79 -15.65
C SER A 394 4.12 21.96 -16.57
N ALA A 395 4.11 21.77 -17.89
CA ALA A 395 4.46 22.79 -18.89
C ALA A 395 3.24 23.38 -19.64
N VAL A 396 2.09 22.70 -19.60
CA VAL A 396 0.84 23.17 -20.19
C VAL A 396 0.35 24.40 -19.43
N LYS A 397 0.22 25.53 -20.14
CA LYS A 397 -0.45 26.73 -19.63
C LYS A 397 -1.95 26.62 -19.90
N PRO A 398 -2.84 26.94 -18.95
CA PRO A 398 -4.28 26.90 -19.19
C PRO A 398 -4.67 27.96 -20.24
N LEU A 399 -5.62 27.63 -21.10
CA LEU A 399 -6.09 28.49 -22.20
C LEU A 399 -7.63 28.59 -22.20
N PRO A 400 -8.21 29.70 -22.69
CA PRO A 400 -9.65 29.83 -22.90
C PRO A 400 -10.16 28.75 -23.87
N VAL A 401 -11.37 28.21 -23.65
CA VAL A 401 -11.89 27.09 -24.46
C VAL A 401 -11.97 27.41 -25.96
N VAL A 402 -12.20 28.68 -26.30
CA VAL A 402 -12.28 29.20 -27.68
C VAL A 402 -10.93 29.18 -28.42
N GLU A 403 -9.81 29.11 -27.71
CA GLU A 403 -8.46 28.98 -28.28
C GLU A 403 -8.06 27.50 -28.45
N ILE A 404 -8.74 26.58 -27.76
CA ILE A 404 -8.43 25.14 -27.76
C ILE A 404 -9.25 24.38 -28.80
N VAL A 405 -10.54 24.71 -28.96
CA VAL A 405 -11.46 24.03 -29.90
C VAL A 405 -12.33 25.02 -30.68
N ALA A 406 -12.64 24.68 -31.93
CA ALA A 406 -13.57 25.45 -32.76
C ALA A 406 -15.04 25.22 -32.35
N GLN A 407 -15.95 26.14 -32.68
CA GLN A 407 -17.37 26.03 -32.26
C GLN A 407 -18.04 24.74 -32.76
N ASP A 408 -17.81 24.36 -34.03
CA ASP A 408 -18.42 23.16 -34.60
C ASP A 408 -17.83 21.87 -34.02
N GLU A 409 -16.54 21.88 -33.65
CA GLU A 409 -15.92 20.80 -32.89
C GLU A 409 -16.51 20.69 -31.48
N MET A 410 -16.65 21.82 -30.77
CA MET A 410 -17.31 21.85 -29.46
C MET A 410 -18.75 21.33 -29.52
N ARG A 411 -19.52 21.66 -30.56
CA ARG A 411 -20.86 21.10 -30.79
C ARG A 411 -20.84 19.60 -31.04
N SER A 412 -19.88 19.10 -31.82
CA SER A 412 -19.68 17.67 -32.07
C SER A 412 -19.34 16.91 -30.78
N LEU A 413 -18.37 17.40 -30.01
CA LEU A 413 -17.97 16.83 -28.71
C LEU A 413 -19.11 16.85 -27.69
N ALA A 414 -19.91 17.93 -27.66
CA ALA A 414 -21.12 18.00 -26.83
C ALA A 414 -22.19 16.99 -27.26
N GLY A 415 -22.36 16.74 -28.56
CA GLY A 415 -23.20 15.66 -29.07
C GLY A 415 -22.78 14.30 -28.51
N ILE A 416 -21.49 13.99 -28.59
CA ILE A 416 -20.92 12.74 -28.04
C ILE A 416 -21.13 12.65 -26.52
N PHE A 417 -21.03 13.75 -25.78
CA PHE A 417 -21.37 13.76 -24.35
C PHE A 417 -22.85 13.40 -24.11
N PHE A 418 -23.78 13.98 -24.86
CA PHE A 418 -25.21 13.68 -24.72
C PHE A 418 -25.59 12.27 -25.18
N ASP A 419 -24.86 11.70 -26.12
CA ASP A 419 -25.12 10.35 -26.62
C ASP A 419 -24.46 9.26 -25.75
N ARG A 420 -23.35 9.57 -25.06
CA ARG A 420 -22.50 8.58 -24.36
C ARG A 420 -22.43 8.71 -22.85
N VAL A 421 -22.61 9.91 -22.30
CA VAL A 421 -22.40 10.24 -20.88
C VAL A 421 -23.70 10.61 -20.18
N ASP A 422 -24.46 11.55 -20.75
CA ASP A 422 -25.73 12.04 -20.18
C ASP A 422 -26.78 10.95 -19.90
N PRO A 423 -26.93 9.85 -20.68
CA PRO A 423 -27.89 8.79 -20.35
C PRO A 423 -27.59 8.10 -19.01
N CYS A 424 -26.32 8.12 -18.58
CA CYS A 424 -25.85 7.64 -17.28
C CYS A 424 -25.85 8.75 -16.23
N TYR A 425 -25.33 9.92 -16.60
CA TYR A 425 -25.06 11.08 -15.72
C TYR A 425 -25.89 12.30 -16.15
N PRO A 426 -27.20 12.29 -15.88
CA PRO A 426 -28.16 13.26 -16.42
C PRO A 426 -28.22 14.56 -15.60
N PHE A 427 -27.10 15.30 -15.48
CA PHE A 427 -27.02 16.51 -14.65
C PHE A 427 -26.85 17.82 -15.43
N ILE A 428 -26.72 17.78 -16.76
CA ILE A 428 -26.56 18.96 -17.62
C ILE A 428 -27.80 19.09 -18.53
N ASP A 429 -28.37 20.28 -18.59
CA ASP A 429 -29.45 20.59 -19.52
C ASP A 429 -28.91 20.85 -20.95
N ARG A 430 -29.46 20.13 -21.94
CA ARG A 430 -28.98 20.14 -23.33
C ARG A 430 -29.12 21.51 -23.99
N ASP A 431 -30.28 22.14 -23.85
CA ASP A 431 -30.56 23.43 -24.49
C ASP A 431 -29.79 24.57 -23.82
N THR A 432 -29.55 24.49 -22.51
CA THR A 432 -28.67 25.43 -21.80
C THR A 432 -27.22 25.27 -22.26
N LEU A 433 -26.68 24.05 -22.38
CA LEU A 433 -25.32 23.86 -22.88
C LEU A 433 -25.16 24.37 -24.32
N LEU A 434 -26.09 24.04 -25.22
CA LEU A 434 -26.04 24.48 -26.62
C LEU A 434 -26.16 26.01 -26.77
N ARG A 435 -26.94 26.67 -25.91
CA ARG A 435 -26.98 28.15 -25.82
C ARG A 435 -25.66 28.73 -25.32
N GLN A 436 -25.02 28.13 -24.31
CA GLN A 436 -23.71 28.59 -23.81
C GLN A 436 -22.61 28.41 -24.87
N ILE A 437 -22.57 27.28 -25.59
CA ILE A 437 -21.67 27.08 -26.75
C ILE A 437 -21.93 28.13 -27.84
N SER A 438 -23.20 28.48 -28.09
CA SER A 438 -23.53 29.50 -29.09
C SER A 438 -23.12 30.91 -28.64
N ARG A 439 -23.30 31.24 -27.35
CA ARG A 439 -22.91 32.52 -26.74
C ARG A 439 -21.39 32.71 -26.65
N ARG A 440 -20.64 31.67 -26.27
CA ARG A 440 -19.21 31.77 -25.96
C ARG A 440 -18.31 32.06 -27.17
N TRP A 441 -18.76 31.71 -28.38
CA TRP A 441 -18.08 31.98 -29.65
C TRP A 441 -18.67 33.18 -30.42
N LEU A 442 -19.54 34.00 -29.81
CA LEU A 442 -19.92 35.29 -30.40
C LEU A 442 -18.72 36.26 -30.41
N PRO A 443 -18.59 37.15 -31.42
CA PRO A 443 -17.55 38.17 -31.43
C PRO A 443 -17.64 39.08 -30.19
N ALA A 444 -16.52 39.21 -29.47
CA ALA A 444 -16.45 40.05 -28.28
C ALA A 444 -16.70 41.52 -28.65
N THR A 445 -17.72 42.14 -28.05
CA THR A 445 -18.14 43.52 -28.40
C THR A 445 -17.20 44.61 -27.87
N SER A 446 -16.45 44.32 -26.81
CA SER A 446 -15.19 44.98 -26.40
C SER A 446 -14.58 44.19 -25.24
N GLU A 447 -13.25 44.05 -25.24
CA GLU A 447 -12.41 43.58 -24.11
C GLU A 447 -12.85 42.33 -23.33
N ALA A 448 -12.57 41.13 -23.89
CA ALA A 448 -11.93 40.01 -23.16
C ALA A 448 -11.73 38.77 -24.05
N LEU A 449 -10.47 38.44 -24.38
CA LEU A 449 -10.09 37.10 -24.87
C LEU A 449 -9.86 36.10 -23.71
N GLY A 450 -10.14 36.48 -22.47
CA GLY A 450 -9.87 35.65 -21.29
C GLY A 450 -10.81 34.45 -21.11
N PHE A 451 -10.63 33.76 -19.98
CA PHE A 451 -11.51 32.68 -19.55
C PHE A 451 -12.95 33.18 -19.35
N GLY A 452 -13.91 32.50 -19.97
CA GLY A 452 -15.34 32.72 -19.74
C GLY A 452 -15.82 32.01 -18.46
N PRO A 453 -16.90 32.50 -17.81
CA PRO A 453 -17.41 31.92 -16.57
C PRO A 453 -17.89 30.47 -16.72
N TYR A 454 -18.26 30.07 -17.94
CA TYR A 454 -18.74 28.72 -18.27
C TYR A 454 -17.63 27.81 -18.87
N ASP A 455 -16.40 28.31 -19.02
CA ASP A 455 -15.33 27.60 -19.74
C ASP A 455 -14.94 26.29 -19.06
N ALA A 456 -14.99 26.20 -17.73
CA ALA A 456 -14.73 24.96 -17.00
C ALA A 456 -15.71 23.84 -17.37
N VAL A 457 -17.00 24.18 -17.57
CA VAL A 457 -18.04 23.22 -17.98
C VAL A 457 -17.82 22.80 -19.43
N LEU A 458 -17.54 23.75 -20.32
CA LEU A 458 -17.26 23.48 -21.74
C LEU A 458 -16.02 22.59 -21.92
N CYS A 459 -14.93 22.91 -21.23
CA CYS A 459 -13.71 22.10 -21.23
C CYS A 459 -13.96 20.68 -20.67
N GLY A 460 -14.74 20.54 -19.59
CA GLY A 460 -15.12 19.24 -19.05
C GLY A 460 -15.95 18.39 -20.01
N VAL A 461 -16.98 18.98 -20.64
CA VAL A 461 -17.79 18.30 -21.67
C VAL A 461 -16.96 17.94 -22.89
N ALA A 462 -16.10 18.85 -23.37
CA ALA A 462 -15.22 18.59 -24.50
C ALA A 462 -14.24 17.44 -24.22
N ALA A 463 -13.64 17.40 -23.03
CA ALA A 463 -12.76 16.31 -22.62
C ALA A 463 -13.49 14.96 -22.53
N PHE A 464 -14.75 14.94 -22.08
CA PHE A 464 -15.59 13.74 -22.19
C PHE A 464 -15.87 13.34 -23.65
N GLY A 465 -16.16 14.29 -24.53
CA GLY A 465 -16.30 14.03 -25.97
C GLY A 465 -15.05 13.41 -26.57
N TYR A 466 -13.85 13.85 -26.14
CA TYR A 466 -12.57 13.24 -26.51
C TYR A 466 -12.39 11.83 -25.93
N LEU A 467 -12.67 11.63 -24.64
CA LEU A 467 -12.59 10.35 -23.94
C LEU A 467 -13.48 9.26 -24.57
N PHE A 468 -14.70 9.63 -24.96
CA PHE A 468 -15.70 8.74 -25.56
C PHE A 468 -15.67 8.67 -27.09
N SER A 469 -14.72 9.35 -27.75
CA SER A 469 -14.47 9.24 -29.19
C SER A 469 -13.09 8.65 -29.53
N ARG A 470 -12.14 8.65 -28.59
CA ARG A 470 -10.76 8.22 -28.84
C ARG A 470 -10.26 7.27 -27.75
N ARG A 471 -9.75 6.09 -28.16
CA ARG A 471 -9.12 5.12 -27.24
C ARG A 471 -7.81 5.63 -26.63
N ARG A 472 -7.07 6.48 -27.34
CA ARG A 472 -5.83 7.13 -26.88
C ARG A 472 -6.08 8.61 -26.59
N ALA A 473 -5.43 9.11 -25.55
CA ALA A 473 -5.48 10.52 -25.15
C ALA A 473 -4.82 11.43 -26.20
N THR A 474 -5.15 12.72 -26.17
CA THR A 474 -4.57 13.74 -27.05
C THR A 474 -4.07 14.94 -26.25
N LEU A 475 -3.17 15.74 -26.85
CA LEU A 475 -2.71 16.98 -26.22
C LEU A 475 -3.86 17.99 -26.05
N THR A 476 -4.83 18.02 -26.97
CA THR A 476 -6.03 18.85 -26.86
C THR A 476 -6.91 18.43 -25.67
N GLU A 477 -7.13 17.12 -25.48
CA GLU A 477 -7.85 16.58 -24.32
C GLU A 477 -7.15 16.96 -23.01
N LEU A 478 -5.81 16.94 -22.98
CA LEU A 478 -5.02 17.37 -21.83
C LEU A 478 -5.16 18.87 -21.55
N GLN A 479 -5.04 19.69 -22.60
CA GLN A 479 -5.17 21.15 -22.54
C GLN A 479 -6.55 21.57 -22.01
N LEU A 480 -7.62 20.88 -22.42
CA LEU A 480 -8.98 21.09 -21.90
C LEU A 480 -9.07 20.76 -20.41
N ILE A 481 -8.57 19.60 -19.98
CA ILE A 481 -8.61 19.17 -18.58
C ILE A 481 -7.78 20.08 -17.67
N GLU A 482 -6.60 20.52 -18.12
CA GLU A 482 -5.75 21.43 -17.34
C GLU A 482 -6.35 22.85 -17.26
N SER A 483 -6.98 23.32 -18.33
CA SER A 483 -7.70 24.60 -18.32
C SER A 483 -8.92 24.54 -17.40
N ALA A 484 -9.72 23.47 -17.45
CA ALA A 484 -10.82 23.24 -16.51
C ALA A 484 -10.32 23.16 -15.05
N ARG A 485 -9.22 22.44 -14.80
CA ARG A 485 -8.59 22.36 -13.48
C ARG A 485 -8.25 23.74 -12.94
N SER A 486 -7.52 24.54 -13.71
CA SER A 486 -7.03 25.84 -13.27
C SER A 486 -8.18 26.79 -12.90
N ILE A 487 -9.23 26.85 -13.74
CA ILE A 487 -10.43 27.66 -13.47
C ILE A 487 -11.12 27.19 -12.16
N LEU A 488 -11.31 25.88 -12.00
CA LEU A 488 -12.04 25.31 -10.87
C LEU A 488 -11.28 25.42 -9.53
N GLU A 489 -9.94 25.35 -9.55
CA GLU A 489 -9.10 25.51 -8.36
C GLU A 489 -8.92 26.98 -7.97
N GLN A 490 -8.87 27.91 -8.93
CA GLN A 490 -8.97 29.35 -8.65
C GLN A 490 -10.33 29.70 -8.01
N GLY A 491 -11.42 29.09 -8.50
CA GLY A 491 -12.76 29.23 -7.93
C GLY A 491 -12.98 28.59 -6.55
N LEU A 492 -11.98 27.94 -5.95
CA LEU A 492 -12.00 27.53 -4.53
C LEU A 492 -11.39 28.59 -3.60
N GLN A 493 -10.62 29.55 -4.13
CA GLN A 493 -9.93 30.58 -3.35
C GLN A 493 -10.76 31.85 -3.15
N SER A 494 -11.88 31.96 -3.86
CA SER A 494 -12.81 33.09 -3.84
C SER A 494 -14.25 32.58 -3.88
N GLU A 495 -15.21 33.43 -3.51
CA GLU A 495 -16.63 33.09 -3.58
C GLU A 495 -17.05 32.91 -5.07
N PRO A 496 -17.69 31.78 -5.45
CA PRO A 496 -17.90 31.45 -6.85
C PRO A 496 -18.93 32.38 -7.51
N LEU A 497 -18.49 33.13 -8.52
CA LEU A 497 -19.32 34.05 -9.32
C LEU A 497 -20.61 33.41 -9.88
N SER A 498 -20.55 32.12 -10.24
CA SER A 498 -21.71 31.30 -10.57
C SER A 498 -21.59 29.96 -9.83
N PRO A 499 -22.29 29.78 -8.70
CA PRO A 499 -22.24 28.54 -7.93
C PRO A 499 -22.59 27.31 -8.78
N VAL A 500 -23.62 27.42 -9.63
CA VAL A 500 -24.14 26.36 -10.49
C VAL A 500 -23.09 25.87 -11.48
N ASP A 501 -22.41 26.80 -12.14
CA ASP A 501 -21.43 26.46 -13.18
C ASP A 501 -20.15 25.89 -12.56
N THR A 502 -19.71 26.45 -11.43
CA THR A 502 -18.57 25.93 -10.67
C THR A 502 -18.83 24.49 -10.18
N VAL A 503 -20.00 24.23 -9.59
CA VAL A 503 -20.38 22.86 -9.17
C VAL A 503 -20.52 21.93 -10.37
N THR A 504 -21.14 22.36 -11.48
CA THR A 504 -21.26 21.56 -12.71
C THR A 504 -19.88 21.16 -13.24
N GLY A 505 -18.92 22.09 -13.25
CA GLY A 505 -17.53 21.82 -13.61
C GLY A 505 -16.84 20.85 -12.64
N TRP A 506 -17.07 20.96 -11.33
CA TRP A 506 -16.54 20.01 -10.34
C TRP A 506 -17.17 18.61 -10.46
N VAL A 507 -18.46 18.49 -10.76
CA VAL A 507 -19.10 17.19 -11.05
C VAL A 507 -18.47 16.54 -12.28
N LEU A 508 -18.29 17.29 -13.37
CA LEU A 508 -17.56 16.82 -14.57
C LEU A 508 -16.13 16.40 -14.22
N ARG A 509 -15.39 17.20 -13.44
CA ARG A 509 -14.02 16.90 -13.00
C ARG A 509 -13.95 15.59 -12.22
N VAL A 510 -14.80 15.38 -11.22
CA VAL A 510 -14.81 14.14 -10.42
C VAL A 510 -15.18 12.92 -11.27
N ALA A 511 -16.22 13.04 -12.10
CA ALA A 511 -16.65 11.97 -13.01
C ALA A 511 -15.55 11.60 -14.02
N TYR A 512 -14.83 12.59 -14.55
CA TYR A 512 -13.72 12.38 -15.47
C TYR A 512 -12.54 11.70 -14.76
N LEU A 513 -12.15 12.19 -13.58
CA LEU A 513 -11.07 11.61 -12.78
C LEU A 513 -11.36 10.15 -12.39
N ARG A 514 -12.62 9.79 -12.08
CA ARG A 514 -13.04 8.39 -11.83
C ARG A 514 -12.63 7.45 -12.98
N MET A 515 -12.74 7.90 -14.22
CA MET A 515 -12.46 7.08 -15.42
C MET A 515 -10.98 7.12 -15.85
N THR A 516 -10.21 8.13 -15.44
CA THR A 516 -8.93 8.49 -16.10
C THR A 516 -7.72 8.63 -15.18
N THR A 517 -7.86 8.54 -13.86
CA THR A 517 -6.73 8.64 -12.91
C THR A 517 -6.83 7.63 -11.77
N THR A 518 -5.88 7.72 -10.84
CA THR A 518 -5.81 6.93 -9.61
C THR A 518 -7.04 7.15 -8.73
N ALA A 519 -7.43 6.09 -8.01
CA ALA A 519 -8.60 6.14 -7.12
C ALA A 519 -8.48 7.19 -6.01
N HIS A 520 -7.26 7.44 -5.50
CA HIS A 520 -7.05 8.43 -4.46
C HIS A 520 -7.36 9.86 -4.93
N ALA A 521 -6.92 10.23 -6.15
CA ALA A 521 -7.18 11.54 -6.72
C ALA A 521 -8.69 11.77 -6.98
N ALA A 522 -9.38 10.75 -7.50
CA ALA A 522 -10.83 10.79 -7.69
C ALA A 522 -11.59 10.94 -6.34
N TRP A 523 -11.15 10.22 -5.29
CA TRP A 523 -11.75 10.34 -3.95
C TRP A 523 -11.57 11.73 -3.34
N MET A 524 -10.35 12.28 -3.34
CA MET A 524 -10.08 13.63 -2.82
C MET A 524 -10.95 14.66 -3.53
N ALA A 525 -11.01 14.63 -4.86
CA ALA A 525 -11.87 15.54 -5.63
C ALA A 525 -13.36 15.36 -5.30
N SER A 526 -13.83 14.12 -5.07
CA SER A 526 -15.22 13.86 -4.66
C SER A 526 -15.55 14.45 -3.28
N CYS A 527 -14.62 14.42 -2.33
CA CYS A 527 -14.79 15.04 -1.01
C CYS A 527 -14.83 16.57 -1.13
N SER A 528 -13.94 17.17 -1.93
CA SER A 528 -13.96 18.61 -2.21
C SER A 528 -15.27 19.05 -2.86
N LEU A 529 -15.81 18.27 -3.81
CA LEU A 529 -17.12 18.52 -4.42
C LEU A 529 -18.26 18.51 -3.39
N MET A 530 -18.25 17.58 -2.43
CA MET A 530 -19.28 17.55 -1.37
C MET A 530 -19.22 18.79 -0.47
N HIS A 531 -18.04 19.27 -0.09
CA HIS A 531 -17.91 20.53 0.66
C HIS A 531 -18.22 21.77 -0.18
N LEU A 532 -18.01 21.73 -1.51
CA LEU A 532 -18.46 22.80 -2.39
C LEU A 532 -19.99 22.86 -2.50
N ILE A 533 -20.68 21.71 -2.55
CA ILE A 533 -22.15 21.62 -2.45
C ILE A 533 -22.67 22.18 -1.13
N GLU A 534 -21.93 21.98 -0.04
CA GLU A 534 -22.20 22.56 1.27
C GLU A 534 -22.05 24.09 1.24
N ALA A 535 -20.89 24.60 0.84
CA ALA A 535 -20.57 26.02 0.76
C ALA A 535 -21.48 26.82 -0.19
N THR A 536 -21.97 26.19 -1.26
CA THR A 536 -22.89 26.79 -2.24
C THR A 536 -24.38 26.60 -1.89
N GLY A 537 -24.71 25.95 -0.77
CA GLY A 537 -26.09 25.72 -0.32
C GLY A 537 -26.94 24.79 -1.19
N MET A 538 -26.37 24.11 -2.20
CA MET A 538 -27.17 23.33 -3.18
C MET A 538 -27.88 22.10 -2.59
N HIS A 539 -27.43 21.64 -1.43
CA HIS A 539 -28.06 20.58 -0.64
C HIS A 539 -29.37 21.02 0.05
N ILE A 540 -29.70 22.32 0.04
CA ILE A 540 -30.90 22.91 0.62
C ILE A 540 -31.95 23.13 -0.48
N GLU A 541 -33.21 22.84 -0.18
CA GLU A 541 -34.35 23.18 -1.03
C GLU A 541 -34.85 24.61 -0.69
N PRO A 542 -34.92 25.54 -1.67
CA PRO A 542 -35.34 26.91 -1.44
C PRO A 542 -36.83 26.98 -1.09
N SER A 543 -37.12 27.45 0.11
CA SER A 543 -38.48 27.61 0.64
C SER A 543 -39.20 28.80 0.01
N SER A 544 -40.42 28.60 -0.48
CA SER A 544 -41.17 29.62 -1.24
C SER A 544 -41.74 30.79 -0.42
N ASN A 545 -41.51 30.84 0.90
CA ASN A 545 -42.33 31.61 1.85
C ASN A 545 -41.64 32.76 2.60
N THR A 546 -40.32 32.98 2.44
CA THR A 546 -39.61 34.11 3.08
C THR A 546 -39.31 35.22 2.08
N ALA A 547 -40.15 36.26 2.06
CA ALA A 547 -39.98 37.43 1.20
C ALA A 547 -38.70 38.25 1.48
N LEU A 548 -37.99 37.95 2.57
CA LEU A 548 -36.73 38.58 3.00
C LEU A 548 -35.47 37.93 2.39
N ASP A 549 -35.53 36.69 1.92
CA ASP A 549 -34.38 36.02 1.25
C ASP A 549 -34.21 36.47 -0.21
N ARG A 550 -35.22 37.13 -0.80
CA ARG A 550 -35.24 37.50 -2.23
C ARG A 550 -34.27 38.65 -2.58
N THR A 551 -33.60 39.24 -1.60
CA THR A 551 -32.73 40.42 -1.77
C THR A 551 -31.24 40.14 -1.66
N SER A 552 -30.83 38.89 -1.38
CA SER A 552 -29.41 38.50 -1.34
C SER A 552 -29.20 37.10 -1.92
N THR A 553 -28.31 37.02 -2.92
CA THR A 553 -27.67 35.79 -3.44
C THR A 553 -28.58 34.64 -3.91
N THR A 554 -29.06 34.72 -5.16
CA THR A 554 -28.71 33.76 -6.24
C THR A 554 -29.46 34.10 -7.54
N GLU A 555 -28.77 34.01 -8.69
CA GLU A 555 -29.45 33.91 -9.98
C GLU A 555 -30.31 32.63 -10.03
N SER A 556 -31.37 32.64 -10.84
CA SER A 556 -32.42 31.61 -10.86
C SER A 556 -31.93 30.24 -11.35
N CYS A 557 -31.25 29.48 -10.50
CA CYS A 557 -30.95 28.07 -10.74
C CYS A 557 -32.26 27.27 -10.82
N ASN A 558 -32.41 26.48 -11.89
CA ASN A 558 -33.53 25.55 -12.00
C ASN A 558 -33.49 24.56 -10.81
N PRO A 559 -34.55 24.45 -10.00
CA PRO A 559 -34.61 23.52 -8.87
C PRO A 559 -34.22 22.08 -9.24
N GLU A 560 -34.59 21.62 -10.43
CA GLU A 560 -34.26 20.28 -10.91
C GLU A 560 -32.76 20.11 -11.21
N THR A 561 -32.10 21.12 -11.77
CA THR A 561 -30.64 21.12 -11.98
C THR A 561 -29.89 21.04 -10.66
N ARG A 562 -30.30 21.82 -9.65
CA ARG A 562 -29.73 21.76 -8.30
C ARG A 562 -29.85 20.36 -7.66
N ARG A 563 -31.05 19.76 -7.71
CA ARG A 563 -31.28 18.38 -7.20
C ARG A 563 -30.40 17.37 -7.92
N ARG A 564 -30.28 17.46 -9.26
CA ARG A 564 -29.45 16.57 -10.09
C ARG A 564 -27.96 16.72 -9.81
N LEU A 565 -27.45 17.95 -9.66
CA LEU A 565 -26.06 18.20 -9.27
C LEU A 565 -25.74 17.60 -7.88
N PHE A 566 -26.62 17.81 -6.90
CA PHE A 566 -26.44 17.24 -5.56
C PHE A 566 -26.51 15.71 -5.55
N ALA A 567 -27.49 15.12 -6.24
CA ALA A 567 -27.61 13.67 -6.37
C ALA A 567 -26.40 13.05 -7.09
N MET A 568 -25.85 13.73 -8.09
CA MET A 568 -24.64 13.29 -8.80
C MET A 568 -23.40 13.37 -7.91
N ALA A 569 -23.23 14.45 -7.14
CA ALA A 569 -22.15 14.59 -6.16
C ALA A 569 -22.21 13.49 -5.08
N ARG A 570 -23.40 13.22 -4.52
CA ARG A 570 -23.64 12.11 -3.57
C ARG A 570 -23.27 10.76 -4.19
N HIS A 571 -23.80 10.44 -5.36
CA HIS A 571 -23.50 9.17 -6.05
C HIS A 571 -21.98 8.98 -6.21
N LEU A 572 -21.28 9.98 -6.76
CA LEU A 572 -19.83 9.90 -6.98
C LEU A 572 -19.07 9.69 -5.66
N ASN A 573 -19.38 10.47 -4.61
CA ASN A 573 -18.67 10.36 -3.34
C ASN A 573 -18.97 9.05 -2.59
N VAL A 574 -20.23 8.62 -2.53
CA VAL A 574 -20.66 7.34 -1.92
C VAL A 574 -19.93 6.17 -2.59
N TRP A 575 -20.00 6.07 -3.92
CA TRP A 575 -19.47 4.93 -4.67
C TRP A 575 -17.94 4.87 -4.64
N ILE A 576 -17.27 6.01 -4.84
CA ILE A 576 -15.80 6.07 -4.76
C ILE A 576 -15.31 5.70 -3.36
N SER A 577 -15.97 6.19 -2.31
CA SER A 577 -15.60 5.87 -0.92
C SER A 577 -15.80 4.38 -0.62
N PHE A 578 -16.90 3.78 -1.06
CA PHE A 578 -17.22 2.37 -0.86
C PHE A 578 -16.26 1.42 -1.59
N GLU A 579 -15.96 1.67 -2.86
CA GLU A 579 -15.00 0.87 -3.62
C GLU A 579 -13.60 0.89 -2.95
N LEU A 580 -13.24 2.03 -2.34
CA LEU A 580 -12.00 2.24 -1.59
C LEU A 580 -12.00 1.73 -0.14
N GLY A 581 -13.14 1.33 0.41
CA GLY A 581 -13.26 1.01 1.85
C GLY A 581 -13.02 2.22 2.76
N ARG A 582 -13.42 3.42 2.32
CA ARG A 582 -13.24 4.71 3.04
C ARG A 582 -14.59 5.31 3.45
N SER A 583 -14.54 6.20 4.43
CA SER A 583 -15.69 7.04 4.77
C SER A 583 -16.07 7.98 3.62
N ARG A 584 -17.36 8.28 3.54
CA ARG A 584 -17.94 9.31 2.66
C ARG A 584 -18.15 10.61 3.42
N VAL A 585 -18.41 11.70 2.70
CA VAL A 585 -18.84 12.98 3.27
C VAL A 585 -20.37 12.98 3.39
N VAL A 586 -20.90 13.29 4.57
CA VAL A 586 -22.34 13.35 4.85
C VAL A 586 -22.69 14.77 5.30
N LEU A 587 -23.42 15.50 4.46
CA LEU A 587 -23.84 16.87 4.76
C LEU A 587 -25.04 16.85 5.72
N GLN A 588 -24.92 17.55 6.84
CA GLN A 588 -25.98 17.65 7.84
C GLN A 588 -27.03 18.67 7.41
N GLY A 589 -28.30 18.40 7.70
CA GLY A 589 -29.39 19.35 7.40
C GLY A 589 -29.76 19.51 5.92
N ALA A 590 -29.33 18.60 5.03
CA ALA A 590 -29.74 18.61 3.63
C ALA A 590 -31.27 18.40 3.49
N THR A 591 -31.93 19.30 2.74
CA THR A 591 -33.39 19.28 2.50
C THR A 591 -33.77 19.09 1.03
N SER A 592 -32.80 19.00 0.13
CA SER A 592 -33.02 18.77 -1.31
C SER A 592 -33.83 17.50 -1.58
N LEU A 593 -34.83 17.62 -2.45
CA LEU A 593 -35.68 16.51 -2.88
C LEU A 593 -34.96 15.59 -3.90
N PRO A 594 -35.42 14.33 -4.08
CA PRO A 594 -34.96 13.47 -5.17
C PRO A 594 -35.17 14.14 -6.56
N PRO A 595 -34.26 13.92 -7.53
CA PRO A 595 -34.45 14.33 -8.91
C PRO A 595 -35.74 13.76 -9.52
N SER A 596 -36.41 14.56 -10.36
CA SER A 596 -37.61 14.14 -11.08
C SER A 596 -37.22 13.25 -12.26
N PRO A 597 -37.85 12.08 -12.50
CA PRO A 597 -37.47 11.20 -13.61
C PRO A 597 -37.57 11.91 -14.97
N ARG A 598 -36.59 11.68 -15.87
CA ARG A 598 -36.63 12.33 -17.19
C ARG A 598 -37.62 11.62 -18.11
N PRO A 599 -38.47 12.36 -18.84
CA PRO A 599 -39.26 11.78 -19.92
C PRO A 599 -38.34 11.46 -21.10
N THR A 600 -38.41 10.23 -21.61
CA THR A 600 -37.87 9.90 -22.94
C THR A 600 -39.02 9.74 -23.93
N THR A 601 -38.99 10.57 -24.96
CA THR A 601 -39.82 10.39 -26.16
C THR A 601 -39.14 9.39 -27.08
N ASP A 602 -39.65 8.16 -27.09
CA ASP A 602 -39.29 7.15 -28.08
C ASP A 602 -40.51 6.96 -29.00
N GLY A 603 -40.54 7.74 -30.08
CA GLY A 603 -41.72 7.88 -30.95
C GLY A 603 -42.92 8.53 -30.24
N PHE A 604 -44.09 7.90 -30.33
CA PHE A 604 -45.36 8.41 -29.77
C PHE A 604 -45.57 8.09 -28.28
N ALA A 605 -44.67 7.35 -27.63
CA ALA A 605 -44.78 6.98 -26.23
C ALA A 605 -43.77 7.76 -25.36
N THR A 606 -44.27 8.46 -24.35
CA THR A 606 -43.45 9.02 -23.27
C THR A 606 -43.24 7.97 -22.20
N ALA A 607 -42.07 7.33 -22.19
CA ALA A 607 -41.62 6.51 -21.08
C ALA A 607 -40.90 7.38 -20.04
N LEU A 608 -41.03 7.05 -18.76
CA LEU A 608 -40.18 7.64 -17.71
C LEU A 608 -38.88 6.83 -17.66
N THR A 609 -37.72 7.48 -17.80
CA THR A 609 -36.45 6.78 -17.64
C THR A 609 -36.13 6.55 -16.17
N THR A 610 -35.90 5.29 -15.83
CA THR A 610 -35.09 4.94 -14.67
C THR A 610 -33.67 5.41 -14.96
N ASP A 611 -33.24 6.49 -14.30
CA ASP A 611 -31.85 6.97 -14.32
C ASP A 611 -31.05 6.42 -13.12
N ILE A 612 -29.80 6.84 -13.00
CA ILE A 612 -28.86 6.37 -11.97
C ILE A 612 -29.29 6.71 -10.53
N PHE A 613 -30.13 7.72 -10.34
CA PHE A 613 -30.49 8.20 -9.01
C PHE A 613 -31.44 7.26 -8.26
N ASN A 614 -32.13 6.36 -8.98
CA ASN A 614 -32.98 5.32 -8.37
C ASN A 614 -32.19 4.34 -7.49
N LEU A 615 -30.89 4.16 -7.76
CA LEU A 615 -30.00 3.32 -6.95
C LEU A 615 -29.35 4.08 -5.78
N LEU A 616 -29.49 5.41 -5.70
CA LEU A 616 -28.83 6.22 -4.67
C LEU A 616 -29.36 5.92 -3.25
N PRO A 617 -30.67 5.81 -2.97
CA PRO A 617 -31.16 5.47 -1.64
C PRO A 617 -30.66 4.12 -1.14
N ILE A 618 -30.65 3.11 -2.02
CA ILE A 618 -30.12 1.77 -1.70
C ILE A 618 -28.60 1.84 -1.49
N SER A 619 -27.89 2.63 -2.30
CA SER A 619 -26.45 2.85 -2.10
C SER A 619 -26.17 3.47 -0.73
N GLU A 620 -26.92 4.48 -0.32
CA GLU A 620 -26.66 5.18 0.94
C GLU A 620 -27.04 4.37 2.17
N SER A 621 -28.06 3.50 2.11
CA SER A 621 -28.38 2.60 3.22
C SER A 621 -27.26 1.62 3.55
N LEU A 622 -26.34 1.35 2.60
CA LEU A 622 -25.12 0.56 2.79
C LEU A 622 -24.01 1.35 3.52
N ASP A 623 -24.32 2.47 4.18
CA ASP A 623 -23.38 3.15 5.05
C ASP A 623 -22.90 2.22 6.19
N PRO A 624 -21.59 2.13 6.47
CA PRO A 624 -21.05 1.38 7.61
C PRO A 624 -21.54 1.83 9.00
N ASN A 625 -22.06 3.05 9.13
CA ASN A 625 -22.65 3.58 10.36
C ASN A 625 -24.12 3.18 10.54
N GLU A 626 -24.79 2.68 9.51
CA GLU A 626 -26.16 2.15 9.61
C GLU A 626 -26.13 0.69 10.09
N ALA A 627 -26.93 0.39 11.11
CA ALA A 627 -27.04 -0.95 11.68
C ALA A 627 -27.80 -1.88 10.71
N GLN A 628 -27.06 -2.52 9.80
CA GLN A 628 -27.64 -3.43 8.83
C GLN A 628 -27.72 -4.87 9.34
N ASP A 629 -28.95 -5.37 9.42
CA ASP A 629 -29.24 -6.80 9.52
C ASP A 629 -29.22 -7.48 8.14
N VAL A 630 -29.01 -8.80 8.15
CA VAL A 630 -29.06 -9.68 6.95
C VAL A 630 -30.39 -9.49 6.21
N SER A 631 -31.51 -9.42 6.93
CA SER A 631 -32.86 -9.24 6.35
C SER A 631 -32.94 -7.97 5.49
N ASN A 632 -32.38 -6.86 5.96
CA ASN A 632 -32.40 -5.57 5.25
C ASN A 632 -31.51 -5.60 4.00
N LEU A 633 -30.38 -6.33 4.08
CA LEU A 633 -29.48 -6.53 2.94
C LEU A 633 -30.09 -7.44 1.86
N GLU A 634 -30.88 -8.45 2.24
CA GLU A 634 -31.62 -9.30 1.29
C GLU A 634 -32.75 -8.53 0.60
N ILE A 635 -33.50 -7.69 1.33
CA ILE A 635 -34.49 -6.77 0.74
C ILE A 635 -33.80 -5.83 -0.25
N ALA A 636 -32.73 -5.15 0.15
CA ALA A 636 -31.96 -4.27 -0.72
C ALA A 636 -31.38 -4.98 -1.96
N LEU A 637 -31.00 -6.26 -1.83
CA LEU A 637 -30.55 -7.09 -2.96
C LEU A 637 -31.70 -7.35 -3.94
N VAL A 638 -32.88 -7.72 -3.44
CA VAL A 638 -34.07 -7.95 -4.26
C VAL A 638 -34.50 -6.66 -4.96
N ASP A 639 -34.56 -5.53 -4.24
CA ASP A 639 -34.87 -4.22 -4.82
C ASP A 639 -33.94 -3.90 -5.99
N VAL A 640 -32.61 -4.08 -5.83
CA VAL A 640 -31.63 -3.86 -6.91
C VAL A 640 -31.83 -4.84 -8.07
N LEU A 641 -32.20 -6.10 -7.80
CA LEU A 641 -32.44 -7.12 -8.83
C LEU A 641 -33.79 -6.92 -9.56
N ASP A 642 -34.74 -6.19 -8.97
CA ASP A 642 -36.06 -5.86 -9.55
C ASP A 642 -35.99 -4.63 -10.48
N VAL A 643 -34.98 -3.76 -10.32
CA VAL A 643 -34.77 -2.64 -11.26
C VAL A 643 -34.47 -3.15 -12.67
N VAL A 644 -35.15 -2.62 -13.68
CA VAL A 644 -34.93 -2.97 -15.10
C VAL A 644 -34.21 -1.83 -15.81
N TYR A 645 -32.92 -2.01 -16.07
CA TYR A 645 -32.15 -1.15 -16.97
C TYR A 645 -31.95 -1.79 -18.34
N ILE A 646 -32.09 -0.97 -19.38
CA ILE A 646 -31.83 -1.33 -20.79
C ILE A 646 -30.45 -0.83 -21.22
N GLN A 647 -30.04 0.34 -20.74
CA GLN A 647 -28.80 1.00 -21.12
C GLN A 647 -27.57 0.25 -20.55
N PRO A 648 -26.56 -0.12 -21.37
CA PRO A 648 -25.43 -0.95 -20.93
C PRO A 648 -24.70 -0.40 -19.69
N HIS A 649 -24.45 0.90 -19.64
CA HIS A 649 -23.76 1.54 -18.52
C HIS A 649 -24.58 1.49 -17.22
N LEU A 650 -25.92 1.65 -17.27
CA LEU A 650 -26.79 1.52 -16.09
C LEU A 650 -26.88 0.06 -15.62
N ILE A 651 -26.84 -0.92 -16.54
CA ILE A 651 -26.71 -2.34 -16.18
C ILE A 651 -25.39 -2.58 -15.43
N LEU A 652 -24.27 -1.99 -15.85
CA LEU A 652 -23.00 -2.12 -15.13
C LEU A 652 -23.01 -1.47 -13.74
N VAL A 653 -23.65 -0.31 -13.61
CA VAL A 653 -23.91 0.33 -12.30
C VAL A 653 -24.71 -0.64 -11.42
N GLN A 654 -25.87 -1.13 -11.89
CA GLN A 654 -26.70 -2.09 -11.17
C GLN A 654 -25.92 -3.36 -10.75
N CYS A 655 -25.10 -3.91 -11.65
CA CYS A 655 -24.23 -5.06 -11.35
C CYS A 655 -23.24 -4.75 -10.22
N ASN A 656 -22.58 -3.58 -10.23
CA ASN A 656 -21.61 -3.22 -9.20
C ASN A 656 -22.26 -3.05 -7.82
N LEU A 657 -23.46 -2.48 -7.75
CA LEU A 657 -24.22 -2.36 -6.50
C LEU A 657 -24.70 -3.74 -5.99
N MET A 658 -25.22 -4.59 -6.87
CA MET A 658 -25.58 -5.98 -6.54
C MET A 658 -24.37 -6.75 -5.98
N LEU A 659 -23.21 -6.65 -6.63
CA LEU A 659 -21.96 -7.27 -6.16
C LEU A 659 -21.54 -6.70 -4.79
N CYS A 660 -21.74 -5.41 -4.55
CA CYS A 660 -21.48 -4.80 -3.23
C CYS A 660 -22.36 -5.40 -2.13
N ILE A 661 -23.67 -5.52 -2.37
CA ILE A 661 -24.63 -6.11 -1.42
C ILE A 661 -24.31 -7.60 -1.17
N TYR A 662 -24.01 -8.36 -2.23
CA TYR A 662 -23.55 -9.75 -2.11
C TYR A 662 -22.30 -9.90 -1.22
N ARG A 663 -21.30 -9.02 -1.41
CA ARG A 663 -20.07 -9.02 -0.58
C ARG A 663 -20.37 -8.78 0.89
N ARG A 664 -21.31 -7.88 1.23
CA ARG A 664 -21.76 -7.64 2.62
C ARG A 664 -22.48 -8.86 3.21
N LEU A 665 -23.46 -9.42 2.51
CA LEU A 665 -24.19 -10.62 2.97
C LEU A 665 -23.24 -11.78 3.27
N ARG A 666 -22.27 -12.02 2.38
CA ARG A 666 -21.24 -13.03 2.59
C ARG A 666 -20.29 -12.69 3.75
N ALA A 667 -19.95 -11.43 3.97
CA ALA A 667 -19.13 -11.02 5.11
C ALA A 667 -19.83 -11.20 6.46
N LEU A 668 -21.17 -11.29 6.47
CA LEU A 668 -22.00 -11.67 7.62
C LEU A 668 -22.24 -13.20 7.72
N ASN A 669 -21.61 -14.00 6.84
CA ASN A 669 -21.84 -15.43 6.67
C ASN A 669 -23.30 -15.81 6.33
N SER A 670 -24.06 -14.93 5.69
CA SER A 670 -25.38 -15.29 5.13
C SER A 670 -25.22 -16.09 3.84
N PHE A 671 -26.14 -17.03 3.62
CA PHE A 671 -26.28 -17.82 2.40
C PHE A 671 -27.57 -17.44 1.69
N LEU A 672 -27.46 -17.02 0.43
CA LEU A 672 -28.63 -16.70 -0.40
C LEU A 672 -29.45 -17.96 -0.71
N SER A 673 -30.77 -17.79 -0.85
CA SER A 673 -31.64 -18.79 -1.47
C SER A 673 -31.26 -19.02 -2.94
N GLY A 674 -31.56 -20.21 -3.46
CA GLY A 674 -31.26 -20.58 -4.84
C GLY A 674 -31.82 -19.59 -5.86
N ASP A 675 -33.08 -19.19 -5.70
CA ASP A 675 -33.76 -18.26 -6.60
C ASP A 675 -33.06 -16.88 -6.66
N ILE A 676 -32.63 -16.35 -5.50
CA ILE A 676 -31.91 -15.06 -5.46
C ILE A 676 -30.50 -15.21 -6.06
N LEU A 677 -29.83 -16.34 -5.82
CA LEU A 677 -28.51 -16.62 -6.38
C LEU A 677 -28.56 -16.75 -7.91
N ASP A 678 -29.57 -17.41 -8.47
CA ASP A 678 -29.78 -17.51 -9.92
C ASP A 678 -30.06 -16.14 -10.55
N ARG A 679 -30.83 -15.27 -9.86
CA ARG A 679 -31.02 -13.87 -10.27
C ARG A 679 -29.70 -13.07 -10.25
N VAL A 680 -28.86 -13.27 -9.23
CA VAL A 680 -27.51 -12.67 -9.13
C VAL A 680 -26.61 -13.11 -10.28
N LEU A 681 -26.60 -14.39 -10.63
CA LEU A 681 -25.86 -14.92 -11.78
C LEU A 681 -26.42 -14.39 -13.12
N ALA A 682 -27.74 -14.33 -13.26
CA ALA A 682 -28.38 -13.79 -14.47
C ALA A 682 -28.07 -12.29 -14.69
N LEU A 683 -28.08 -11.47 -13.63
CA LEU A 683 -27.67 -10.06 -13.72
C LEU A 683 -26.17 -9.96 -14.04
N SER A 684 -25.32 -10.78 -13.42
CA SER A 684 -23.88 -10.82 -13.73
C SER A 684 -23.63 -11.12 -15.22
N GLY A 685 -24.34 -12.10 -15.80
CA GLY A 685 -24.27 -12.41 -17.24
C GLY A 685 -24.79 -11.29 -18.15
N LYS A 686 -25.80 -10.52 -17.74
CA LYS A 686 -26.21 -9.28 -18.43
C LYS A 686 -25.10 -8.22 -18.37
N GLY A 687 -24.46 -8.07 -17.22
CA GLY A 687 -23.31 -7.18 -17.02
C GLY A 687 -22.17 -7.48 -17.96
N LEU A 688 -21.74 -8.74 -18.06
CA LEU A 688 -20.67 -9.15 -18.98
C LEU A 688 -20.98 -8.81 -20.44
N LYS A 689 -22.22 -8.99 -20.89
CA LYS A 689 -22.65 -8.60 -22.25
C LYS A 689 -22.61 -7.08 -22.46
N ALA A 690 -23.05 -6.31 -21.46
CA ALA A 690 -22.97 -4.85 -21.47
C ALA A 690 -21.52 -4.34 -21.51
N VAL A 691 -20.57 -5.05 -20.89
CA VAL A 691 -19.12 -4.77 -21.03
C VAL A 691 -18.67 -4.93 -22.48
N SER A 692 -18.89 -6.10 -23.10
CA SER A 692 -18.49 -6.36 -24.48
C SER A 692 -19.11 -5.36 -25.46
N GLU A 693 -20.37 -4.96 -25.25
CA GLU A 693 -21.01 -3.89 -26.02
C GLU A 693 -20.28 -2.55 -25.89
N LEU A 694 -20.04 -2.06 -24.66
CA LEU A 694 -19.36 -0.78 -24.42
C LEU A 694 -17.91 -0.78 -24.94
N VAL A 695 -17.20 -1.90 -24.86
CA VAL A 695 -15.87 -2.09 -25.46
C VAL A 695 -15.91 -1.97 -26.98
N SER A 696 -16.89 -2.61 -27.64
CA SER A 696 -17.07 -2.50 -29.10
C SER A 696 -17.33 -1.05 -29.53
N GLN A 697 -18.08 -0.30 -28.73
CA GLN A 697 -18.40 1.11 -28.95
C GLN A 697 -17.31 2.07 -28.42
N SER A 698 -16.16 1.54 -27.98
CA SER A 698 -15.02 2.30 -27.44
C SER A 698 -15.38 3.28 -26.30
N CYS A 699 -16.30 2.89 -25.42
CA CYS A 699 -16.79 3.69 -24.31
C CYS A 699 -16.07 3.30 -22.99
N PRO A 700 -15.05 4.05 -22.52
CA PRO A 700 -14.19 3.66 -21.40
C PRO A 700 -14.83 3.92 -20.02
N TRP A 701 -16.08 3.50 -19.83
CA TRP A 701 -16.75 3.55 -18.53
C TRP A 701 -15.96 2.74 -17.50
N HIS A 702 -15.72 3.30 -16.31
CA HIS A 702 -14.86 2.66 -15.32
C HIS A 702 -15.33 1.26 -14.90
N GLN A 703 -16.64 1.00 -14.93
CA GLN A 703 -17.21 -0.29 -14.61
C GLN A 703 -16.84 -1.39 -15.61
N ILE A 704 -16.40 -1.09 -16.84
CA ILE A 704 -16.02 -2.13 -17.83
C ILE A 704 -14.79 -2.92 -17.39
N ALA A 705 -13.92 -2.33 -16.56
CA ALA A 705 -12.81 -3.02 -15.93
C ALA A 705 -13.22 -3.68 -14.59
N ASN A 706 -13.98 -2.95 -13.77
CA ASN A 706 -14.33 -3.36 -12.41
C ASN A 706 -15.29 -4.57 -12.39
N VAL A 707 -16.40 -4.48 -13.13
CA VAL A 707 -17.46 -5.50 -13.11
C VAL A 707 -16.94 -6.90 -13.51
N PRO A 708 -16.26 -7.13 -14.65
CA PRO A 708 -15.85 -8.48 -15.01
C PRO A 708 -14.82 -9.08 -14.03
N PHE A 709 -13.91 -8.26 -13.49
CA PHE A 709 -12.99 -8.71 -12.44
C PHE A 709 -13.72 -9.09 -11.15
N GLN A 710 -14.68 -8.26 -10.70
CA GLN A 710 -15.47 -8.53 -9.50
C GLN A 710 -16.44 -9.70 -9.68
N VAL A 711 -16.97 -9.92 -10.90
CA VAL A 711 -17.74 -11.13 -11.23
C VAL A 711 -16.84 -12.36 -11.09
N VAL A 712 -15.63 -12.38 -11.68
CA VAL A 712 -14.68 -13.52 -11.49
C VAL A 712 -14.44 -13.81 -10.01
N CYS A 713 -14.15 -12.78 -9.20
CA CYS A 713 -14.00 -12.93 -7.75
C CYS A 713 -15.25 -13.57 -7.09
N THR A 714 -16.43 -13.04 -7.40
CA THR A 714 -17.70 -13.54 -6.85
C THR A 714 -18.02 -14.98 -7.30
N LEU A 715 -17.71 -15.38 -8.54
CA LEU A 715 -17.94 -16.75 -9.00
C LEU A 715 -17.03 -17.77 -8.31
N LEU A 716 -15.74 -17.43 -8.14
CA LEU A 716 -14.79 -18.23 -7.36
C LEU A 716 -15.18 -18.31 -5.87
N ALA A 717 -15.92 -17.31 -5.38
CA ALA A 717 -16.47 -17.32 -4.02
C ALA A 717 -17.73 -18.21 -3.91
N ILE A 718 -18.66 -18.11 -4.86
CA ILE A 718 -19.91 -18.89 -4.88
C ILE A 718 -19.61 -20.39 -5.01
N ASP A 719 -18.63 -20.73 -5.86
CA ASP A 719 -18.04 -22.07 -5.94
C ASP A 719 -19.05 -23.23 -6.12
N ASN A 720 -20.06 -22.98 -6.96
CA ASN A 720 -21.05 -23.98 -7.38
C ASN A 720 -21.00 -24.20 -8.90
N ARG A 721 -21.67 -25.26 -9.38
CA ARG A 721 -21.64 -25.65 -10.80
C ARG A 721 -22.10 -24.53 -11.74
N ALA A 722 -23.12 -23.75 -11.37
CA ALA A 722 -23.65 -22.67 -12.19
C ALA A 722 -22.66 -21.49 -12.27
N ALA A 723 -22.06 -21.11 -11.15
CA ALA A 723 -21.06 -20.05 -11.09
C ALA A 723 -19.78 -20.42 -11.87
N LEU A 724 -19.27 -21.64 -11.68
CA LEU A 724 -18.08 -22.13 -12.38
C LEU A 724 -18.30 -22.26 -13.90
N ALA A 725 -19.51 -22.59 -14.36
CA ALA A 725 -19.84 -22.60 -15.79
C ALA A 725 -19.71 -21.21 -16.44
N MET A 726 -20.03 -20.15 -15.70
CA MET A 726 -19.98 -18.76 -16.18
C MET A 726 -18.57 -18.13 -16.08
N LEU A 727 -17.63 -18.80 -15.41
CA LEU A 727 -16.24 -18.31 -15.23
C LEU A 727 -15.50 -18.15 -16.56
N ARG A 728 -15.72 -19.04 -17.53
CA ARG A 728 -15.13 -18.94 -18.88
C ARG A 728 -15.53 -17.66 -19.60
N GLU A 729 -16.82 -17.33 -19.57
CA GLU A 729 -17.34 -16.10 -20.19
C GLU A 729 -16.81 -14.86 -19.46
N SER A 730 -16.77 -14.90 -18.12
CA SER A 730 -16.25 -13.82 -17.29
C SER A 730 -14.77 -13.50 -17.59
N MET A 731 -13.92 -14.53 -17.68
CA MET A 731 -12.50 -14.40 -18.04
C MET A 731 -12.33 -13.92 -19.48
N ARG A 732 -13.15 -14.38 -20.43
CA ARG A 732 -13.14 -13.89 -21.82
C ARG A 732 -13.47 -12.39 -21.88
N THR A 733 -14.53 -11.95 -21.21
CA THR A 733 -14.92 -10.54 -21.16
C THR A 733 -13.84 -9.66 -20.52
N LEU A 734 -13.18 -10.12 -19.45
CA LEU A 734 -12.05 -9.41 -18.86
C LEU A 734 -10.86 -9.31 -19.83
N HIS A 735 -10.59 -10.37 -20.61
CA HIS A 735 -9.57 -10.35 -21.66
C HIS A 735 -9.92 -9.37 -22.79
N GLU A 736 -11.18 -9.36 -23.26
CA GLU A 736 -11.67 -8.43 -24.29
C GLU A 736 -11.41 -6.96 -23.90
N VAL A 737 -11.63 -6.59 -22.63
CA VAL A 737 -11.32 -5.26 -22.11
C VAL A 737 -9.81 -5.00 -22.08
N ALA A 738 -9.02 -5.97 -21.60
CA ALA A 738 -7.57 -5.83 -21.52
C ALA A 738 -6.93 -5.68 -22.91
N SER A 739 -7.37 -6.45 -23.90
CA SER A 739 -6.92 -6.34 -25.30
C SER A 739 -7.37 -5.04 -25.98
N ALA A 740 -8.53 -4.49 -25.61
CA ALA A 740 -9.06 -3.29 -26.25
C ALA A 740 -8.36 -1.98 -25.84
N TYR A 741 -7.81 -1.94 -24.62
CA TYR A 741 -7.17 -0.75 -24.03
C TYR A 741 -5.66 -0.90 -23.76
N ASP A 742 -5.15 -2.13 -23.59
CA ASP A 742 -3.72 -2.48 -23.38
C ASP A 742 -2.96 -1.56 -22.41
N THR A 743 -3.47 -1.47 -21.18
CA THR A 743 -2.80 -0.77 -20.08
C THR A 743 -2.19 -1.74 -19.09
N GLU A 744 -1.18 -1.29 -18.35
CA GLU A 744 -0.52 -2.09 -17.31
C GLU A 744 -1.51 -2.60 -16.26
N VAL A 745 -2.41 -1.74 -15.76
CA VAL A 745 -3.42 -2.14 -14.76
C VAL A 745 -4.43 -3.16 -15.29
N MET A 746 -4.70 -3.18 -16.60
CA MET A 746 -5.59 -4.18 -17.20
C MET A 746 -4.88 -5.52 -17.43
N ARG A 747 -3.60 -5.49 -17.83
CA ARG A 747 -2.76 -6.69 -17.88
C ARG A 747 -2.60 -7.31 -16.49
N GLU A 748 -2.38 -6.46 -15.48
CA GLU A 748 -2.32 -6.87 -14.08
C GLU A 748 -3.66 -7.48 -13.62
N ALA A 749 -4.79 -6.78 -13.80
CA ALA A 749 -6.11 -7.27 -13.38
C ALA A 749 -6.47 -8.62 -14.04
N TYR A 750 -6.18 -8.79 -15.34
CA TYR A 750 -6.37 -10.07 -16.02
C TYR A 750 -5.45 -11.18 -15.48
N THR A 751 -4.18 -10.87 -15.26
CA THR A 751 -3.19 -11.82 -14.72
C THR A 751 -3.58 -12.27 -13.32
N THR A 752 -3.99 -11.36 -12.45
CA THR A 752 -4.48 -11.66 -11.09
C THR A 752 -5.72 -12.55 -11.13
N ALA A 753 -6.72 -12.23 -11.97
CA ALA A 753 -7.92 -13.05 -12.12
C ALA A 753 -7.62 -14.47 -12.64
N TYR A 754 -6.66 -14.60 -13.55
CA TYR A 754 -6.16 -15.89 -14.03
C TYR A 754 -5.45 -16.68 -12.92
N LEU A 755 -4.55 -16.06 -12.17
CA LEU A 755 -3.86 -16.69 -11.04
C LEU A 755 -4.84 -17.14 -9.95
N MET A 756 -5.83 -16.32 -9.60
CA MET A 756 -6.91 -16.72 -8.66
C MET A 756 -7.67 -17.95 -9.16
N THR A 757 -7.94 -18.04 -10.46
CA THR A 757 -8.61 -19.20 -11.07
C THR A 757 -7.73 -20.46 -10.99
N VAL A 758 -6.44 -20.36 -11.31
CA VAL A 758 -5.48 -21.49 -11.19
C VAL A 758 -5.33 -21.95 -9.75
N MET A 759 -5.24 -21.02 -8.79
CA MET A 759 -5.17 -21.36 -7.36
C MET A 759 -6.45 -22.02 -6.86
N HIS A 760 -7.62 -21.60 -7.36
CA HIS A 760 -8.90 -22.25 -7.06
C HIS A 760 -8.98 -23.68 -7.61
N GLN A 761 -8.52 -23.90 -8.85
CA GLN A 761 -8.41 -25.24 -9.44
C GLN A 761 -7.53 -26.15 -8.59
N ARG A 762 -6.33 -25.70 -8.18
CA ARG A 762 -5.41 -26.52 -7.35
C ARG A 762 -6.04 -26.93 -6.02
N ARG A 763 -6.72 -26.00 -5.32
CA ARG A 763 -7.46 -26.33 -4.09
C ARG A 763 -8.49 -27.44 -4.33
N LYS A 764 -9.29 -27.34 -5.40
CA LYS A 764 -10.27 -28.39 -5.76
C LYS A 764 -9.61 -29.73 -6.07
N GLU A 765 -8.47 -29.74 -6.76
CA GLU A 765 -7.72 -30.97 -7.01
C GLU A 765 -7.17 -31.59 -5.72
N GLU A 766 -6.68 -30.78 -4.78
CA GLU A 766 -6.21 -31.21 -3.46
C GLU A 766 -7.36 -31.77 -2.59
N ASP A 767 -8.51 -31.10 -2.57
CA ASP A 767 -9.74 -31.59 -1.92
C ASP A 767 -10.15 -32.96 -2.48
N ILE A 768 -10.18 -33.09 -3.81
CA ILE A 768 -10.53 -34.35 -4.51
C ILE A 768 -9.51 -35.46 -4.22
N ARG A 769 -8.20 -35.14 -4.13
CA ARG A 769 -7.16 -36.11 -3.72
C ARG A 769 -7.40 -36.58 -2.29
N THR A 770 -7.61 -35.66 -1.35
CA THR A 770 -7.87 -35.99 0.07
C THR A 770 -9.13 -36.86 0.24
N ILE A 771 -10.22 -36.53 -0.47
CA ILE A 771 -11.45 -37.35 -0.47
C ILE A 771 -11.18 -38.74 -1.06
N ARG A 772 -10.40 -38.82 -2.15
CA ARG A 772 -10.04 -40.10 -2.78
C ARG A 772 -9.21 -40.98 -1.84
N ASP A 773 -8.27 -40.41 -1.10
CA ASP A 773 -7.43 -41.14 -0.14
C ASP A 773 -8.28 -41.74 1.00
N VAL A 774 -9.29 -41.01 1.48
CA VAL A 774 -10.27 -41.52 2.46
C VAL A 774 -11.12 -42.66 1.88
N LEU A 775 -11.58 -42.55 0.64
CA LEU A 775 -12.33 -43.61 -0.04
C LEU A 775 -11.49 -44.88 -0.27
N GLN A 776 -10.18 -44.74 -0.49
CA GLN A 776 -9.26 -45.88 -0.64
C GLN A 776 -8.92 -46.56 0.69
N PHE A 777 -9.12 -45.90 1.84
CA PHE A 777 -8.83 -46.46 3.16
C PHE A 777 -9.80 -47.56 3.62
N ASN A 778 -10.95 -47.74 2.95
CA ASN A 778 -11.93 -48.80 3.23
C ASN A 778 -12.19 -49.69 1.98
N PRO A 779 -11.26 -50.60 1.63
CA PRO A 779 -11.44 -51.52 0.50
C PRO A 779 -12.56 -52.57 0.70
N SER A 780 -13.20 -52.61 1.87
CA SER A 780 -14.32 -53.49 2.22
C SER A 780 -15.70 -52.97 1.80
N VAL A 781 -15.80 -51.71 1.34
CA VAL A 781 -17.03 -51.13 0.76
C VAL A 781 -16.81 -50.86 -0.72
N SER A 782 -16.68 -51.93 -1.49
CA SER A 782 -16.58 -51.87 -2.95
C SER A 782 -17.91 -51.48 -3.58
N VAL A 783 -18.10 -50.17 -3.81
CA VAL A 783 -19.01 -49.71 -4.87
C VAL A 783 -18.46 -50.26 -6.20
N PRO A 784 -19.26 -50.93 -7.03
CA PRO A 784 -18.77 -51.50 -8.28
C PRO A 784 -18.25 -50.37 -9.18
N ALA A 785 -16.99 -50.46 -9.56
CA ALA A 785 -16.38 -49.50 -10.48
C ALA A 785 -17.01 -49.64 -11.87
N GLU A 786 -17.81 -48.65 -12.27
CA GLU A 786 -18.15 -48.49 -13.69
C GLU A 786 -16.87 -48.21 -14.49
N THR A 787 -16.80 -48.81 -15.67
CA THR A 787 -15.63 -48.82 -16.54
C THR A 787 -15.11 -47.42 -16.85
N PRO A 788 -13.78 -47.19 -16.83
CA PRO A 788 -13.22 -45.91 -17.27
C PRO A 788 -13.50 -45.71 -18.76
N VAL A 789 -14.38 -44.76 -19.08
CA VAL A 789 -14.60 -44.31 -20.46
C VAL A 789 -13.34 -43.58 -20.91
N THR A 790 -12.68 -44.11 -21.93
CA THR A 790 -11.51 -43.49 -22.55
C THR A 790 -11.97 -42.29 -23.39
N GLU A 791 -12.00 -41.09 -22.81
CA GLU A 791 -12.15 -39.86 -23.61
C GLU A 791 -10.85 -39.56 -24.37
N PRO A 792 -10.94 -39.07 -25.62
CA PRO A 792 -9.77 -38.82 -26.45
C PRO A 792 -9.00 -37.58 -25.98
N THR A 793 -7.69 -37.70 -25.91
CA THR A 793 -6.76 -36.57 -25.69
C THR A 793 -6.88 -35.54 -26.81
N VAL A 794 -7.59 -34.45 -26.55
CA VAL A 794 -7.50 -33.23 -27.38
C VAL A 794 -6.16 -32.57 -27.09
N GLN A 795 -5.22 -32.68 -28.03
CA GLN A 795 -3.99 -31.89 -28.00
C GLN A 795 -4.34 -30.41 -28.16
N SER A 796 -4.17 -29.63 -27.10
CA SER A 796 -4.30 -28.17 -27.14
C SER A 796 -2.94 -27.55 -27.50
N ASP A 797 -2.65 -27.43 -28.79
CA ASP A 797 -1.42 -26.83 -29.34
C ASP A 797 -1.36 -25.29 -29.19
N HIS A 798 -1.60 -24.80 -27.97
CA HIS A 798 -1.40 -23.40 -27.57
C HIS A 798 -0.61 -23.36 -26.26
N THR A 799 0.62 -23.89 -26.30
CA THR A 799 1.61 -23.72 -25.24
C THR A 799 2.06 -22.26 -25.17
N LEU A 800 1.93 -21.65 -23.99
CA LEU A 800 2.30 -20.25 -23.70
C LEU A 800 3.83 -19.99 -23.70
N MET A 801 4.63 -20.91 -24.25
CA MET A 801 6.10 -20.90 -24.22
C MET A 801 6.72 -19.94 -25.23
N ASP A 802 5.97 -19.50 -26.25
CA ASP A 802 6.50 -18.65 -27.34
C ASP A 802 6.37 -17.13 -27.08
N TYR A 803 5.88 -16.70 -25.92
CA TYR A 803 5.80 -15.29 -25.56
C TYR A 803 7.04 -14.84 -24.75
N PRO A 804 7.87 -13.90 -25.26
CA PRO A 804 9.04 -13.42 -24.54
C PRO A 804 8.63 -12.60 -23.31
N GLY A 805 8.80 -13.18 -22.12
CA GLY A 805 8.48 -12.55 -20.83
C GLY A 805 8.08 -13.49 -19.69
N PHE A 806 7.84 -14.78 -19.96
CA PHE A 806 7.21 -15.72 -18.99
C PHE A 806 8.15 -16.67 -18.24
N SER A 807 9.46 -16.39 -18.20
CA SER A 807 10.47 -17.24 -17.53
C SER A 807 10.27 -17.44 -16.01
N TRP A 808 9.41 -16.65 -15.36
CA TRP A 808 9.16 -16.71 -13.92
C TRP A 808 8.00 -17.64 -13.53
N LEU A 809 7.20 -18.10 -14.50
CA LEU A 809 6.07 -19.00 -14.24
C LEU A 809 6.50 -20.44 -13.94
N SER A 810 7.65 -20.89 -14.45
CA SER A 810 8.22 -22.21 -14.16
C SER A 810 8.58 -22.37 -12.69
N ASP A 811 9.08 -21.31 -12.06
CA ASP A 811 9.72 -21.42 -10.75
C ASP A 811 8.65 -21.40 -9.64
N ILE A 812 7.55 -20.67 -9.84
CA ILE A 812 6.34 -20.72 -9.00
C ILE A 812 5.61 -22.08 -9.10
N LEU A 813 5.90 -22.89 -10.13
CA LEU A 813 5.32 -24.22 -10.32
C LEU A 813 6.06 -25.33 -9.58
N VAL A 814 7.29 -25.11 -9.10
CA VAL A 814 8.14 -26.14 -8.47
C VAL A 814 7.94 -26.23 -6.95
N ASP A 815 7.80 -25.09 -6.25
CA ASP A 815 7.83 -25.05 -4.78
C ASP A 815 6.44 -24.93 -4.11
N ILE A 816 5.74 -26.06 -3.95
CA ILE A 816 4.65 -26.19 -2.97
C ILE A 816 4.93 -27.37 -2.03
N PRO A 817 5.41 -27.11 -0.79
CA PRO A 817 5.44 -28.11 0.27
C PRO A 817 4.02 -28.49 0.71
N SER A 818 3.83 -29.77 1.05
CA SER A 818 2.54 -30.33 1.49
C SER A 818 2.02 -29.64 2.75
N LEU A 819 0.85 -28.99 2.65
CA LEU A 819 0.14 -28.41 3.78
C LEU A 819 -0.65 -29.48 4.54
N ARG A 820 0.01 -30.10 5.52
CA ARG A 820 -0.69 -30.61 6.70
C ARG A 820 -0.89 -29.46 7.68
N ASP A 821 -1.95 -29.57 8.48
CA ASP A 821 -2.35 -28.71 9.60
C ASP A 821 -3.42 -27.65 9.27
N PHE A 822 -4.68 -28.10 9.30
CA PHE A 822 -5.80 -27.31 9.80
C PHE A 822 -6.61 -28.15 10.79
N ASP A 823 -6.73 -27.64 12.01
CA ASP A 823 -7.44 -28.29 13.11
C ASP A 823 -8.94 -27.99 13.01
N MET A 824 -9.79 -29.02 13.14
CA MET A 824 -11.25 -28.92 13.00
C MET A 824 -11.88 -28.79 14.39
N GLY A 825 -12.31 -27.57 14.74
CA GLY A 825 -13.18 -27.37 15.90
C GLY A 825 -14.51 -28.13 15.75
N PRO A 826 -15.03 -28.75 16.82
CA PRO A 826 -16.17 -29.66 16.71
C PRO A 826 -17.53 -28.96 16.55
N LEU A 827 -18.50 -29.76 16.11
CA LEU A 827 -19.94 -29.51 15.94
C LEU A 827 -20.63 -28.86 17.16
#